data_AF-A0A954F363-F1
#
_entry.id   AF-A0A954F363-F1
#
_cell.length_a   1.000
_cell.length_b   1.000
_cell.length_c   1.000
_cell.angle_alpha   90.00
_cell.angle_beta   90.00
_cell.angle_gamma   90.00
#
_symmetry.space_group_name_H-M   'P 1'
#
loop_
_entity.id
_entity.type
_entity.pdbx_description
1 polymer ?
#
loop_
_entity_poly.entity_id
_entity_poly.type
_entity_poly.pdbx_seq_one_letter_code
_entity_poly.pdbx_strand_id
1 'polypeptide(L)'
;MGSVRRALPRTYSAFLGRFDRPSEIQVSGVPLVLAGGDVLLCAPTASGKTESYCAPAVESILSQRVLGQDPVPRLLLVSPTRALANDLHRRLQGAMDTLHVPLGRYTGEHKERKLGKLPEVMIVTPESLDSLLARRSEVLAGVRTVVVDEIHVLDGTSRGDQLRFLLHRLENVAETRPQRIGASATVADPEALAKRYLRDPEVCEAAGHRKLKAKSFKGTTPTAMASHLDVLAKAGLRKILIFVPSRKDVDELSMGLKGRSLFRDRIFAHHGSLSKSHREHTERSFHDAPAAVAVATMTLELGIDIGSVDYVILSSPPANVASLMQRIGRGGRRRDTIRFGYAWRDVGEEFRIKVMARAGAHGDLLQDGYGLRAGVIVQQAASLAGAFGHVTAKRLFSVVPEDLRETFPLEMCQAILDSMVQAEWLERPRSGRYVLTESIEARYEFGSLHSNLDGATGVEVIDRLTGDVVGKVRGESASQVAMGGAGRRVVQHQGDRILTDKGKGGEGAQYETKGSPLTSFALGRALAEGLGAGPKELLQVQQDGAIRLVHGLGTLGGLFLSALLVDEGMATGSGKPTPVSVALPRPIEYLPLVTPERMADFLKSYPAKLARLCGMGPYHGILPEEMRMESLEEVAGLQRIADFLNTATLREPDFADALPPAV
;
A
#
# COMPACT_ATOMS: atom_id res chain seq x y z
N MET A 1 32.12 -7.73 -11.53
CA MET A 1 32.78 -6.62 -10.79
C MET A 1 33.30 -5.52 -11.70
N GLY A 2 34.16 -5.83 -12.68
CA GLY A 2 34.78 -4.80 -13.54
C GLY A 2 33.84 -4.05 -14.50
N SER A 3 32.66 -4.57 -14.83
CA SER A 3 31.70 -3.88 -15.72
C SER A 3 31.01 -2.69 -15.03
N VAL A 4 30.36 -2.92 -13.88
CA VAL A 4 29.61 -1.87 -13.14
C VAL A 4 30.53 -0.72 -12.72
N ARG A 5 31.73 -1.03 -12.21
CA ARG A 5 32.70 0.00 -11.81
C ARG A 5 33.20 0.83 -12.99
N ARG A 6 33.38 0.21 -14.18
CA ARG A 6 33.75 0.94 -15.40
C ARG A 6 32.59 1.79 -15.93
N ALA A 7 31.35 1.34 -15.74
CA ALA A 7 30.15 2.05 -16.18
C ALA A 7 29.80 3.25 -15.28
N LEU A 8 30.28 3.27 -14.02
CA LEU A 8 30.00 4.31 -13.02
C LEU A 8 31.29 5.01 -12.53
N PRO A 9 32.07 5.67 -13.41
CA PRO A 9 33.37 6.20 -13.04
C PRO A 9 33.31 7.27 -11.93
N ARG A 10 32.20 8.01 -11.81
CA ARG A 10 32.04 9.07 -10.81
C ARG A 10 31.25 8.58 -9.60
N THR A 11 30.19 7.81 -9.83
CA THR A 11 29.23 7.47 -8.76
C THR A 11 29.52 6.15 -8.04
N TYR A 12 30.37 5.26 -8.58
CA TYR A 12 30.63 3.95 -7.98
C TYR A 12 31.11 4.04 -6.54
N SER A 13 32.10 4.88 -6.25
CA SER A 13 32.66 4.98 -4.89
C SER A 13 31.64 5.48 -3.88
N ALA A 14 30.85 6.49 -4.24
CA ALA A 14 29.87 7.11 -3.35
C ALA A 14 28.68 6.19 -3.03
N PHE A 15 28.20 5.42 -4.01
CA PHE A 15 27.02 4.57 -3.84
C PHE A 15 27.37 3.11 -3.50
N LEU A 16 28.38 2.55 -4.16
CA LEU A 16 28.66 1.12 -4.14
C LEU A 16 29.97 0.76 -3.43
N GLY A 17 30.85 1.74 -3.16
CA GLY A 17 32.17 1.50 -2.56
C GLY A 17 32.16 0.88 -1.17
N ARG A 18 31.03 0.98 -0.45
CA ARG A 18 30.83 0.37 0.88
C ARG A 18 30.45 -1.11 0.85
N PHE A 19 30.16 -1.68 -0.32
CA PHE A 19 29.74 -3.07 -0.45
C PHE A 19 30.88 -3.94 -0.99
N ASP A 20 31.03 -5.15 -0.45
CA ASP A 20 32.06 -6.10 -0.90
C ASP A 20 31.91 -6.43 -2.39
N ARG A 21 30.68 -6.56 -2.87
CA ARG A 21 30.35 -6.82 -4.27
C ARG A 21 28.99 -6.23 -4.65
N PRO A 22 28.81 -5.76 -5.90
CA PRO A 22 27.48 -5.40 -6.40
C PRO A 22 26.54 -6.60 -6.37
N SER A 23 25.27 -6.38 -6.03
CA SER A 23 24.22 -7.40 -6.08
C SER A 23 23.82 -7.72 -7.53
N GLU A 24 23.08 -8.81 -7.72
CA GLU A 24 22.60 -9.24 -9.04
C GLU A 24 21.82 -8.11 -9.75
N ILE A 25 20.86 -7.50 -9.06
CA ILE A 25 20.06 -6.38 -9.61
C ILE A 25 20.92 -5.16 -9.95
N GLN A 26 22.03 -4.94 -9.25
CA GLN A 26 22.97 -3.86 -9.59
C GLN A 26 23.83 -4.20 -10.80
N VAL A 27 24.18 -5.47 -11.01
CA VAL A 27 24.96 -5.91 -12.17
C VAL A 27 24.13 -5.86 -13.45
N SER A 28 22.88 -6.34 -13.39
CA SER A 28 21.98 -6.37 -14.55
C SER A 28 21.26 -5.04 -14.77
N GLY A 29 20.84 -4.33 -13.72
CA GLY A 29 20.04 -3.11 -13.82
C GLY A 29 20.82 -1.85 -14.19
N VAL A 30 22.07 -1.70 -13.71
CA VAL A 30 22.87 -0.49 -13.97
C VAL A 30 23.07 -0.20 -15.47
N PRO A 31 23.45 -1.18 -16.31
CA PRO A 31 23.58 -0.97 -17.75
C PRO A 31 22.28 -0.51 -18.42
N LEU A 32 21.13 -1.06 -18.01
CA LEU A 32 19.83 -0.71 -18.58
C LEU A 32 19.43 0.72 -18.24
N VAL A 33 19.66 1.14 -16.99
CA VAL A 33 19.40 2.53 -16.59
C VAL A 33 20.30 3.50 -17.36
N LEU A 34 21.59 3.17 -17.55
CA LEU A 34 22.51 4.00 -18.34
C LEU A 34 22.17 4.07 -19.82
N ALA A 35 21.50 3.05 -20.38
CA ALA A 35 21.07 3.06 -21.78
C ALA A 35 19.98 4.11 -22.07
N GLY A 36 19.29 4.62 -21.04
CA GLY A 36 18.31 5.70 -21.15
C GLY A 36 16.90 5.27 -21.54
N GLY A 37 16.67 3.97 -21.80
CA GLY A 37 15.34 3.38 -21.98
C GLY A 37 14.57 3.24 -20.67
N ASP A 38 13.25 3.11 -20.74
CA ASP A 38 12.47 2.85 -19.53
C ASP A 38 12.72 1.44 -19.01
N VAL A 39 12.78 1.29 -17.69
CA VAL A 39 13.14 0.00 -17.07
C VAL A 39 12.38 -0.23 -15.76
N LEU A 40 11.88 -1.44 -15.59
CA LEU A 40 11.36 -1.92 -14.32
C LEU A 40 12.40 -2.80 -13.62
N LEU A 41 12.88 -2.38 -12.45
CA LEU A 41 13.79 -3.14 -11.60
C LEU A 41 13.01 -3.89 -10.52
N CYS A 42 12.91 -5.21 -10.66
CA CYS A 42 12.22 -6.09 -9.71
C CYS A 42 13.23 -6.92 -8.91
N ALA A 43 13.27 -6.70 -7.60
CA ALA A 43 14.08 -7.53 -6.72
C ALA A 43 13.53 -7.53 -5.28
N PRO A 44 13.83 -8.55 -4.47
CA PRO A 44 13.42 -8.58 -3.06
C PRO A 44 13.88 -7.35 -2.25
N THR A 45 13.32 -7.17 -1.07
CA THR A 45 13.81 -6.14 -0.13
C THR A 45 15.26 -6.42 0.28
N ALA A 46 16.00 -5.33 0.52
CA ALA A 46 17.43 -5.35 0.87
C ALA A 46 18.37 -5.96 -0.20
N SER A 47 18.00 -5.90 -1.48
CA SER A 47 18.82 -6.34 -2.62
C SER A 47 19.68 -5.22 -3.25
N GLY A 48 19.61 -4.00 -2.74
CA GLY A 48 20.36 -2.86 -3.29
C GLY A 48 19.71 -2.18 -4.50
N LYS A 49 18.37 -2.30 -4.66
CA LYS A 49 17.59 -1.63 -5.72
C LYS A 49 17.82 -0.13 -5.79
N THR A 50 17.88 0.53 -4.63
CA THR A 50 18.07 1.98 -4.57
C THR A 50 19.36 2.40 -5.26
N GLU A 51 20.46 1.71 -4.99
CA GLU A 51 21.74 2.00 -5.64
C GLU A 51 21.74 1.61 -7.13
N SER A 52 20.95 0.61 -7.56
CA SER A 52 20.90 0.20 -8.97
C SER A 52 20.21 1.21 -9.89
N TYR A 53 19.32 2.08 -9.38
CA TYR A 53 18.78 3.20 -10.17
C TYR A 53 19.43 4.55 -9.82
N CYS A 54 19.76 4.83 -8.56
CA CYS A 54 20.31 6.14 -8.18
C CYS A 54 21.71 6.37 -8.72
N ALA A 55 22.61 5.38 -8.60
CA ALA A 55 23.99 5.54 -9.03
C ALA A 55 24.13 5.84 -10.53
N PRO A 56 23.47 5.08 -11.44
CA PRO A 56 23.50 5.41 -12.87
C PRO A 56 22.72 6.67 -13.23
N ALA A 57 21.57 6.95 -12.60
CA ALA A 57 20.83 8.19 -12.89
C ALA A 57 21.64 9.44 -12.52
N VAL A 58 22.36 9.42 -11.40
CA VAL A 58 23.26 10.51 -11.00
C VAL A 58 24.51 10.57 -11.89
N GLU A 59 25.03 9.43 -12.36
CA GLU A 59 26.15 9.40 -13.32
C GLU A 59 25.79 10.11 -14.63
N SER A 60 24.56 9.88 -15.13
CA SER A 60 24.02 10.57 -16.31
C SER A 60 23.90 12.08 -16.07
N ILE A 61 23.41 12.50 -14.90
CA ILE A 61 23.33 13.93 -14.52
C ILE A 61 24.72 14.58 -14.51
N LEU A 62 25.69 13.96 -13.83
CA LEU A 62 27.05 14.49 -13.71
C LEU A 62 27.74 14.57 -15.07
N SER A 63 27.45 13.64 -15.98
CA SER A 63 27.98 13.66 -17.35
C SER A 63 27.41 14.80 -18.20
N GLN A 64 26.19 15.25 -17.88
CA GLN A 64 25.48 16.31 -18.62
C GLN A 64 25.63 17.70 -17.97
N ARG A 65 26.41 17.81 -16.89
CA ARG A 65 26.56 19.08 -16.15
C ARG A 65 27.34 20.10 -16.99
N VAL A 66 26.65 21.14 -17.43
CA VAL A 66 27.29 22.32 -18.06
C VAL A 66 27.74 23.25 -16.95
N LEU A 67 29.04 23.56 -16.89
CA LEU A 67 29.60 24.50 -15.93
C LEU A 67 28.92 25.87 -16.11
N GLY A 68 28.17 26.33 -15.10
CA GLY A 68 27.63 27.70 -15.04
C GLY A 68 26.11 27.88 -15.16
N GLN A 69 25.32 26.81 -15.31
CA GLN A 69 23.84 26.90 -15.22
C GLN A 69 23.35 26.70 -13.78
N ASP A 70 22.28 27.40 -13.39
CA ASP A 70 21.61 27.14 -12.11
C ASP A 70 21.07 25.70 -12.07
N PRO A 71 21.15 25.00 -10.92
CA PRO A 71 20.63 23.66 -10.79
C PRO A 71 19.10 23.68 -10.93
N VAL A 72 18.59 22.94 -11.92
CA VAL A 72 17.19 22.57 -12.05
C VAL A 72 17.03 21.09 -11.68
N PRO A 73 15.85 20.65 -11.21
CA PRO A 73 15.60 19.23 -10.94
C PRO A 73 15.78 18.42 -12.23
N ARG A 74 16.76 17.52 -12.23
CA ARG A 74 17.04 16.59 -13.34
C ARG A 74 16.56 15.17 -13.03
N LEU A 75 16.57 14.79 -11.75
CA LEU A 75 16.06 13.51 -11.26
C LEU A 75 14.92 13.72 -10.26
N LEU A 76 13.76 13.16 -10.59
CA LEU A 76 12.64 13.04 -9.65
C LEU A 76 12.59 11.63 -9.06
N LEU A 77 12.54 11.55 -7.73
CA LEU A 77 12.33 10.30 -7.00
C LEU A 77 10.92 10.33 -6.39
N VAL A 78 9.99 9.61 -7.01
CA VAL A 78 8.62 9.47 -6.54
C VAL A 78 8.55 8.34 -5.53
N SER A 79 8.30 8.69 -4.28
CA SER A 79 8.11 7.76 -3.16
C SER A 79 6.63 7.62 -2.83
N PRO A 80 6.12 6.41 -2.53
CA PRO A 80 4.70 6.20 -2.31
C PRO A 80 4.24 6.70 -0.94
N THR A 81 5.15 6.99 -0.01
CA THR A 81 4.78 7.57 1.29
C THR A 81 5.79 8.63 1.72
N ARG A 82 5.35 9.55 2.59
CA ARG A 82 6.25 10.55 3.20
C ARG A 82 7.34 9.89 4.05
N ALA A 83 7.03 8.80 4.75
CA ALA A 83 8.00 8.07 5.56
C ALA A 83 9.13 7.49 4.68
N LEU A 84 8.76 6.86 3.56
CA LEU A 84 9.72 6.36 2.58
C LEU A 84 10.51 7.48 1.90
N ALA A 85 9.90 8.64 1.65
CA ALA A 85 10.60 9.79 1.09
C ALA A 85 11.69 10.30 2.06
N ASN A 86 11.39 10.34 3.36
CA ASN A 86 12.35 10.73 4.40
C ASN A 86 13.48 9.72 4.55
N ASP A 87 13.15 8.43 4.48
CA ASP A 87 14.12 7.33 4.53
C ASP A 87 15.08 7.39 3.33
N LEU A 88 14.53 7.51 2.12
CA LEU A 88 15.28 7.65 0.88
C LEU A 88 16.23 8.85 0.93
N HIS A 89 15.75 10.00 1.41
CA HIS A 89 16.59 11.18 1.60
C HIS A 89 17.78 10.93 2.53
N ARG A 90 17.52 10.36 3.72
CA ARG A 90 18.56 10.04 4.71
C ARG A 90 19.58 9.07 4.12
N ARG A 91 19.12 8.07 3.37
CA ARG A 91 19.96 7.05 2.73
C ARG A 91 20.86 7.62 1.64
N LEU A 92 20.36 8.59 0.87
CA LEU A 92 21.07 9.17 -0.27
C LEU A 92 21.99 10.33 0.12
N GLN A 93 21.72 11.02 1.23
CA GLN A 93 22.43 12.25 1.64
C GLN A 93 23.96 12.12 1.56
N GLY A 94 24.55 11.12 2.19
CA GLY A 94 26.01 10.98 2.23
C GLY A 94 26.66 10.77 0.85
N ALA A 95 25.99 10.05 -0.05
CA ALA A 95 26.47 9.87 -1.42
C ALA A 95 26.33 11.17 -2.24
N MET A 96 25.23 11.89 -2.06
CA MET A 96 24.97 13.16 -2.74
C MET A 96 25.94 14.27 -2.29
N ASP A 97 26.24 14.34 -0.99
CA ASP A 97 27.21 15.28 -0.43
C ASP A 97 28.61 15.04 -0.98
N THR A 98 29.02 13.76 -1.06
CA THR A 98 30.30 13.35 -1.65
C THR A 98 30.44 13.76 -3.13
N LEU A 99 29.32 13.77 -3.86
CA LEU A 99 29.28 14.11 -5.28
C LEU A 99 28.95 15.59 -5.56
N HIS A 100 28.73 16.40 -4.51
CA HIS A 100 28.25 17.78 -4.62
C HIS A 100 26.99 17.92 -5.51
N VAL A 101 26.03 17.01 -5.31
CA VAL A 101 24.73 17.00 -6.00
C VAL A 101 23.66 17.46 -5.01
N PRO A 102 23.01 18.63 -5.22
CA PRO A 102 21.95 19.10 -4.35
C PRO A 102 20.76 18.13 -4.32
N LEU A 103 20.45 17.61 -3.13
CA LEU A 103 19.32 16.74 -2.84
C LEU A 103 18.27 17.52 -2.03
N GLY A 104 17.01 17.46 -2.45
CA GLY A 104 15.90 18.06 -1.71
C GLY A 104 14.66 17.17 -1.65
N ARG A 105 13.72 17.55 -0.78
CA ARG A 105 12.41 16.88 -0.62
C ARG A 105 11.30 17.90 -0.77
N TYR A 106 10.28 17.57 -1.56
CA TYR A 106 9.07 18.35 -1.66
C TYR A 106 7.87 17.44 -1.37
N THR A 107 7.51 17.35 -0.10
CA THR A 107 6.43 16.47 0.37
C THR A 107 5.55 17.24 1.34
N GLY A 108 4.47 17.89 0.90
CA GLY A 108 3.38 18.54 1.68
C GLY A 108 3.71 19.35 2.96
N GLU A 109 4.36 18.71 3.94
CA GLU A 109 4.97 19.22 5.18
C GLU A 109 6.26 20.03 4.94
N HIS A 110 7.09 19.64 3.97
CA HIS A 110 8.29 20.38 3.57
C HIS A 110 7.98 21.19 2.31
N LYS A 111 7.12 22.21 2.45
CA LYS A 111 7.15 23.35 1.53
C LYS A 111 8.34 24.17 2.00
N GLU A 112 9.57 23.82 1.64
CA GLU A 112 10.69 24.72 1.93
C GLU A 112 10.35 26.06 1.29
N ARG A 113 9.95 27.02 2.15
CA ARG A 113 9.55 28.40 1.79
C ARG A 113 10.70 29.21 1.18
N LYS A 114 11.83 28.54 0.89
CA LYS A 114 13.04 29.08 0.31
C LYS A 114 13.62 28.09 -0.69
N LEU A 115 12.89 27.84 -1.78
CA LEU A 115 13.52 27.39 -3.02
C LEU A 115 14.31 28.57 -3.61
N GLY A 116 15.39 28.96 -2.91
CA GLY A 116 16.34 29.95 -3.41
C GLY A 116 17.14 29.39 -4.59
N LYS A 117 17.43 28.07 -4.55
CA LYS A 117 17.95 27.25 -5.66
C LYS A 117 17.24 25.90 -5.64
N LEU A 118 16.75 25.45 -6.80
CA LEU A 118 16.11 24.13 -6.92
C LEU A 118 17.19 23.03 -6.82
N PRO A 119 16.91 21.89 -6.15
CA PRO A 119 17.86 20.78 -6.09
C PRO A 119 17.92 20.05 -7.44
N GLU A 120 19.06 19.44 -7.78
CA GLU A 120 19.19 18.60 -8.98
C GLU A 120 18.48 17.25 -8.82
N VAL A 121 18.39 16.76 -7.57
CA VAL A 121 17.64 15.56 -7.22
C VAL A 121 16.53 15.93 -6.25
N MET A 122 15.28 15.64 -6.62
CA MET A 122 14.11 15.98 -5.81
C MET A 122 13.28 14.73 -5.49
N ILE A 123 13.03 14.51 -4.19
CA ILE A 123 12.15 13.45 -3.73
C ILE A 123 10.74 14.02 -3.52
N VAL A 124 9.74 13.38 -4.11
CA VAL A 124 8.33 13.78 -4.07
C VAL A 124 7.42 12.58 -3.74
N THR A 125 6.19 12.83 -3.33
CA THR A 125 5.07 11.87 -3.40
C THR A 125 4.17 12.17 -4.60
N PRO A 126 3.29 11.25 -5.04
CA PRO A 126 2.33 11.52 -6.12
C PRO A 126 1.53 12.83 -5.90
N GLU A 127 1.04 13.06 -4.68
CA GLU A 127 0.25 14.24 -4.34
C GLU A 127 1.06 15.54 -4.47
N SER A 128 2.33 15.50 -4.06
CA SER A 128 3.20 16.67 -4.20
C SER A 128 3.68 16.91 -5.63
N LEU A 129 3.82 15.85 -6.43
CA LEU A 129 4.09 15.96 -7.87
C LEU A 129 2.90 16.62 -8.58
N ASP A 130 1.68 16.21 -8.27
CA ASP A 130 0.46 16.85 -8.79
C ASP A 130 0.40 18.34 -8.40
N SER A 131 0.67 18.65 -7.12
CA SER A 131 0.80 20.02 -6.66
C SER A 131 1.84 20.84 -7.45
N LEU A 132 3.00 20.26 -7.79
CA LEU A 132 4.04 20.94 -8.56
C LEU A 132 3.58 21.17 -9.99
N LEU A 133 3.04 20.14 -10.65
CA LEU A 133 2.49 20.24 -12.00
C LEU A 133 1.34 21.24 -12.10
N ALA A 134 0.58 21.44 -11.02
CA ALA A 134 -0.54 22.37 -10.99
C ALA A 134 -0.14 23.81 -10.69
N ARG A 135 0.91 24.04 -9.88
CA ARG A 135 1.24 25.40 -9.37
C ARG A 135 2.57 25.96 -9.86
N ARG A 136 3.52 25.11 -10.22
CA ARG A 136 4.93 25.43 -10.49
C ARG A 136 5.50 24.51 -11.57
N SER A 137 4.73 24.22 -12.63
CA SER A 137 5.14 23.24 -13.66
C SER A 137 6.45 23.63 -14.33
N GLU A 138 6.77 24.92 -14.42
CA GLU A 138 8.01 25.44 -14.99
C GLU A 138 9.27 24.89 -14.32
N VAL A 139 9.21 24.52 -13.03
CA VAL A 139 10.37 23.96 -12.32
C VAL A 139 10.67 22.51 -12.72
N LEU A 140 9.75 21.85 -13.43
CA LEU A 140 9.86 20.46 -13.87
C LEU A 140 10.35 20.34 -15.32
N ALA A 141 10.52 21.46 -16.03
CA ALA A 141 10.94 21.48 -17.43
C ALA A 141 12.29 20.77 -17.66
N GLY A 142 13.21 20.87 -16.69
CA GLY A 142 14.55 20.28 -16.76
C GLY A 142 14.66 18.79 -16.38
N VAL A 143 13.55 18.14 -16.03
CA VAL A 143 13.57 16.73 -15.58
C VAL A 143 13.98 15.81 -16.73
N ARG A 144 15.01 14.99 -16.50
CA ARG A 144 15.53 14.00 -17.46
C ARG A 144 15.20 12.56 -17.06
N THR A 145 15.05 12.30 -15.77
CA THR A 145 14.75 10.97 -15.24
C THR A 145 13.71 11.06 -14.11
N VAL A 146 12.73 10.17 -14.13
CA VAL A 146 11.79 9.95 -13.03
C VAL A 146 11.88 8.51 -12.57
N VAL A 147 12.13 8.31 -11.27
CA VAL A 147 12.10 7.00 -10.63
C VAL A 147 10.84 6.90 -9.79
N VAL A 148 10.09 5.81 -9.94
CA VAL A 148 8.99 5.45 -9.06
C VAL A 148 9.44 4.32 -8.16
N ASP A 149 9.76 4.65 -6.91
CA ASP A 149 10.21 3.69 -5.91
C ASP A 149 9.02 2.94 -5.28
N GLU A 150 9.23 1.68 -4.92
CA GLU A 150 8.21 0.77 -4.37
C GLU A 150 6.86 0.84 -5.13
N ILE A 151 6.90 0.81 -6.46
CA ILE A 151 5.73 1.06 -7.34
C ILE A 151 4.54 0.13 -7.08
N HIS A 152 4.79 -1.11 -6.65
CA HIS A 152 3.75 -2.08 -6.25
C HIS A 152 2.91 -1.64 -5.05
N VAL A 153 3.36 -0.65 -4.27
CA VAL A 153 2.57 -0.06 -3.19
C VAL A 153 1.49 0.89 -3.73
N LEU A 154 1.72 1.45 -4.92
CA LEU A 154 0.80 2.35 -5.61
C LEU A 154 -0.10 1.60 -6.57
N ASP A 155 0.39 0.52 -7.19
CA ASP A 155 -0.34 -0.22 -8.20
C ASP A 155 -1.67 -0.79 -7.69
N GLY A 156 -2.70 -0.73 -8.54
CA GLY A 156 -4.06 -1.12 -8.17
C GLY A 156 -4.73 -0.21 -7.14
N THR A 157 -4.27 1.03 -6.97
CA THR A 157 -4.89 2.04 -6.09
C THR A 157 -5.17 3.34 -6.84
N SER A 158 -6.10 4.17 -6.34
CA SER A 158 -6.36 5.51 -6.90
C SER A 158 -5.11 6.39 -6.96
N ARG A 159 -4.11 6.14 -6.10
CA ARG A 159 -2.83 6.87 -6.09
C ARG A 159 -1.89 6.40 -7.21
N GLY A 160 -1.91 5.11 -7.53
CA GLY A 160 -1.21 4.57 -8.70
C GLY A 160 -1.81 5.11 -9.99
N ASP A 161 -3.14 5.09 -10.08
CA ASP A 161 -3.83 5.66 -11.24
C ASP A 161 -3.60 7.18 -11.35
N GLN A 162 -3.56 7.91 -10.23
CA GLN A 162 -3.13 9.31 -10.24
C GLN A 162 -1.73 9.43 -10.82
N LEU A 163 -0.77 8.64 -10.33
CA LEU A 163 0.60 8.70 -10.82
C LEU A 163 0.71 8.46 -12.34
N ARG A 164 -0.11 7.60 -12.93
CA ARG A 164 -0.13 7.39 -14.39
C ARG A 164 -0.45 8.67 -15.16
N PHE A 165 -1.47 9.42 -14.72
CA PHE A 165 -1.78 10.75 -15.27
C PHE A 165 -0.65 11.76 -15.00
N LEU A 166 -0.03 11.73 -13.82
CA LEU A 166 1.04 12.67 -13.47
C LEU A 166 2.31 12.44 -14.31
N LEU A 167 2.67 11.19 -14.57
CA LEU A 167 3.82 10.87 -15.42
C LEU A 167 3.58 11.34 -16.87
N HIS A 168 2.36 11.18 -17.38
CA HIS A 168 1.98 11.72 -18.70
C HIS A 168 1.98 13.25 -18.74
N ARG A 169 1.45 13.90 -17.69
CA ARG A 169 1.50 15.37 -17.56
C ARG A 169 2.93 15.90 -17.45
N LEU A 170 3.82 15.18 -16.76
CA LEU A 170 5.24 15.53 -16.67
C LEU A 170 5.91 15.51 -18.04
N GLU A 171 5.59 14.55 -18.91
CA GLU A 171 6.10 14.52 -20.29
C GLU A 171 5.71 15.74 -21.11
N ASN A 172 4.49 16.25 -20.91
CA ASN A 172 4.01 17.45 -21.61
C ASN A 172 4.68 18.74 -21.10
N VAL A 173 5.33 18.69 -19.94
CA VAL A 173 6.00 19.84 -19.30
C VAL A 173 7.51 19.80 -19.48
N ALA A 174 8.11 18.61 -19.48
CA ALA A 174 9.55 18.44 -19.62
C ALA A 174 10.02 18.78 -21.04
N GLU A 175 11.16 19.47 -21.16
CA GLU A 175 11.76 19.85 -22.45
C GLU A 175 12.19 18.63 -23.28
N THR A 176 12.64 17.60 -22.58
CA THR A 176 12.91 16.30 -23.17
C THR A 176 12.07 15.28 -22.45
N ARG A 177 11.56 14.32 -23.21
CA ARG A 177 10.85 13.17 -22.66
C ARG A 177 11.71 12.48 -21.57
N PRO A 178 11.31 12.48 -20.29
CA PRO A 178 12.12 11.90 -19.22
C PRO A 178 12.16 10.38 -19.34
N GLN A 179 13.29 9.74 -19.02
CA GLN A 179 13.36 8.30 -18.77
C GLN A 179 12.53 7.95 -17.54
N ARG A 180 11.71 6.89 -17.61
CA ARG A 180 10.93 6.38 -16.46
C ARG A 180 11.57 5.09 -15.94
N ILE A 181 11.83 5.04 -14.65
CA ILE A 181 12.40 3.87 -13.98
C ILE A 181 11.41 3.43 -12.90
N GLY A 182 10.88 2.22 -12.99
CA GLY A 182 10.12 1.60 -11.91
C GLY A 182 11.06 0.80 -11.01
N ALA A 183 10.91 0.89 -9.69
CA ALA A 183 11.56 -0.01 -8.75
C ALA A 183 10.51 -0.71 -7.89
N SER A 184 10.59 -2.04 -7.81
CA SER A 184 9.59 -2.84 -7.13
C SER A 184 10.19 -3.97 -6.31
N ALA A 185 9.47 -4.41 -5.28
CA ALA A 185 9.60 -5.76 -4.76
C ALA A 185 9.17 -6.77 -5.84
N THR A 186 9.29 -8.06 -5.56
CA THR A 186 8.71 -9.10 -6.42
C THR A 186 7.20 -8.86 -6.56
N VAL A 187 6.70 -8.91 -7.81
CA VAL A 187 5.29 -8.75 -8.18
C VAL A 187 4.83 -9.94 -9.00
N ALA A 188 3.51 -10.17 -9.10
CA ALA A 188 2.96 -11.33 -9.81
C ALA A 188 3.15 -11.23 -11.33
N ASP A 189 2.95 -10.04 -11.89
CA ASP A 189 3.07 -9.76 -13.32
C ASP A 189 3.90 -8.48 -13.53
N PRO A 190 5.24 -8.60 -13.56
CA PRO A 190 6.16 -7.48 -13.81
C PRO A 190 5.92 -6.79 -15.14
N GLU A 191 5.57 -7.54 -16.19
CA GLU A 191 5.35 -7.01 -17.54
C GLU A 191 4.11 -6.12 -17.60
N ALA A 192 2.98 -6.59 -17.05
CA ALA A 192 1.77 -5.78 -16.98
C ALA A 192 1.96 -4.54 -16.10
N LEU A 193 2.70 -4.68 -14.99
CA LEU A 193 3.07 -3.54 -14.15
C LEU A 193 3.93 -2.53 -14.92
N ALA A 194 4.96 -2.98 -15.64
CA ALA A 194 5.84 -2.11 -16.41
C ALA A 194 5.02 -1.33 -17.47
N LYS A 195 4.19 -2.02 -18.24
CA LYS A 195 3.34 -1.40 -19.28
C LYS A 195 2.38 -0.33 -18.75
N ARG A 196 1.90 -0.45 -17.50
CA ARG A 196 1.00 0.54 -16.89
C ARG A 196 1.66 1.88 -16.58
N TYR A 197 2.97 1.91 -16.30
CA TYR A 197 3.67 3.11 -15.81
C TYR A 197 4.83 3.56 -16.69
N LEU A 198 5.36 2.68 -17.53
CA LEU A 198 6.56 2.87 -18.34
C LEU A 198 6.21 2.71 -19.83
N ARG A 199 7.15 3.05 -20.73
CA ARG A 199 6.95 2.98 -22.18
C ARG A 199 7.99 2.08 -22.80
N ASP A 200 7.55 1.12 -23.60
CA ASP A 200 8.39 0.07 -24.18
C ASP A 200 9.45 -0.45 -23.19
N PRO A 201 9.05 -0.81 -21.96
CA PRO A 201 10.00 -1.00 -20.87
C PRO A 201 10.77 -2.30 -21.00
N GLU A 202 12.03 -2.28 -20.58
CA GLU A 202 12.73 -3.51 -20.23
C GLU A 202 12.41 -3.92 -18.78
N VAL A 203 12.11 -5.19 -18.56
CA VAL A 203 11.93 -5.74 -17.21
C VAL A 203 13.21 -6.46 -16.78
N CYS A 204 13.78 -6.01 -15.67
CA CYS A 204 14.99 -6.56 -15.09
C CYS A 204 14.67 -7.15 -13.72
N GLU A 205 14.64 -8.49 -13.67
CA GLU A 205 14.34 -9.24 -12.45
C GLU A 205 15.60 -9.88 -11.89
N ALA A 206 15.83 -9.71 -10.58
CA ALA A 206 16.82 -10.49 -9.86
C ALA A 206 16.11 -11.62 -9.09
N ALA A 207 16.55 -12.86 -9.33
CA ALA A 207 15.92 -14.04 -8.74
C ALA A 207 16.03 -14.00 -7.21
N GLY A 208 14.87 -14.03 -6.57
CA GLY A 208 14.71 -13.75 -5.14
C GLY A 208 14.33 -14.94 -4.28
N HIS A 209 14.52 -16.18 -4.74
CA HIS A 209 14.05 -17.38 -4.03
C HIS A 209 14.87 -17.63 -2.75
N ARG A 210 14.56 -16.90 -1.69
CA ARG A 210 15.07 -17.21 -0.35
C ARG A 210 14.27 -18.36 0.23
N LYS A 211 14.96 -19.36 0.78
CA LYS A 211 14.29 -20.46 1.49
C LYS A 211 13.55 -19.90 2.70
N LEU A 212 12.26 -20.23 2.84
CA LEU A 212 11.47 -19.83 4.00
C LEU A 212 11.54 -20.90 5.09
N LYS A 213 11.84 -20.51 6.33
CA LYS A 213 11.77 -21.37 7.51
C LYS A 213 10.88 -20.70 8.56
N ALA A 214 9.64 -21.17 8.63
CA ALA A 214 8.66 -20.70 9.60
C ALA A 214 8.69 -21.55 10.88
N LYS A 215 8.53 -20.92 12.04
CA LYS A 215 8.22 -21.60 13.32
C LYS A 215 6.86 -21.14 13.82
N SER A 216 5.96 -22.07 14.09
CA SER A 216 4.64 -21.76 14.65
C SER A 216 4.63 -21.87 16.17
N PHE A 217 3.73 -21.13 16.81
CA PHE A 217 3.37 -21.34 18.21
C PHE A 217 1.92 -20.91 18.47
N LYS A 218 1.27 -21.55 19.44
CA LYS A 218 -0.13 -21.27 19.78
C LYS A 218 -0.23 -20.09 20.75
N GLY A 219 -1.15 -19.17 20.47
CA GLY A 219 -1.54 -18.09 21.38
C GLY A 219 -0.89 -16.74 21.07
N THR A 220 -1.74 -15.71 21.08
CA THR A 220 -1.36 -14.31 20.80
C THR A 220 -1.36 -13.44 22.07
N THR A 221 -1.60 -14.03 23.24
CA THR A 221 -1.62 -13.29 24.51
C THR A 221 -0.23 -12.76 24.87
N PRO A 222 -0.13 -11.66 25.64
CA PRO A 222 1.16 -11.14 26.07
C PRO A 222 2.03 -12.18 26.80
N THR A 223 1.44 -13.08 27.59
CA THR A 223 2.16 -14.14 28.30
C THR A 223 2.76 -15.18 27.35
N ALA A 224 1.98 -15.64 26.36
CA ALA A 224 2.45 -16.59 25.35
C ALA A 224 3.56 -15.96 24.50
N MET A 225 3.36 -14.70 24.07
CA MET A 225 4.36 -13.95 23.30
C MET A 225 5.64 -13.72 24.10
N ALA A 226 5.54 -13.32 25.38
CA ALA A 226 6.71 -13.11 26.25
C ALA A 226 7.52 -14.41 26.42
N SER A 227 6.86 -15.54 26.63
CA SER A 227 7.51 -16.84 26.75
C SER A 227 8.28 -17.20 25.46
N HIS A 228 7.69 -16.92 24.29
CA HIS A 228 8.36 -17.14 23.01
C HIS A 228 9.55 -16.17 22.81
N LEU A 229 9.39 -14.90 23.16
CA LEU A 229 10.47 -13.91 23.11
C LEU A 229 11.66 -14.32 23.98
N ASP A 230 11.42 -14.91 25.15
CA ASP A 230 12.47 -15.38 26.04
C ASP A 230 13.27 -16.54 25.43
N VAL A 231 12.60 -17.46 24.73
CA VAL A 231 13.25 -18.53 23.96
C VAL A 231 14.13 -17.94 22.86
N LEU A 232 13.64 -16.94 22.12
CA LEU A 232 14.40 -16.27 21.07
C LEU A 232 15.60 -15.49 21.62
N ALA A 233 15.43 -14.81 22.75
CA ALA A 233 16.50 -14.08 23.43
C ALA A 233 17.60 -15.03 23.93
N LYS A 234 17.23 -16.18 24.51
CA LYS A 234 18.17 -17.24 24.90
C LYS A 234 18.91 -17.85 23.70
N ALA A 235 18.27 -17.88 22.53
CA ALA A 235 18.89 -18.26 21.26
C ALA A 235 19.78 -17.15 20.65
N GLY A 236 19.97 -16.03 21.34
CA GLY A 236 20.86 -14.94 20.94
C GLY A 236 20.23 -13.88 20.04
N LEU A 237 18.92 -13.94 19.77
CA LEU A 237 18.24 -12.91 18.97
C LEU A 237 18.00 -11.66 19.83
N ARG A 238 18.38 -10.49 19.31
CA ARG A 238 18.39 -9.23 20.06
C ARG A 238 17.38 -8.22 19.54
N LYS A 239 17.14 -8.17 18.24
CA LYS A 239 16.18 -7.25 17.61
C LYS A 239 15.05 -8.02 16.96
N ILE A 240 13.83 -7.90 17.52
CA ILE A 240 12.65 -8.64 17.08
C ILE A 240 11.57 -7.66 16.64
N LEU A 241 10.94 -7.93 15.49
CA LEU A 241 9.80 -7.17 14.98
C LEU A 241 8.55 -8.04 15.01
N ILE A 242 7.49 -7.58 15.66
CA ILE A 242 6.20 -8.26 15.76
C ILE A 242 5.18 -7.48 14.95
N PHE A 243 4.59 -8.11 13.94
CA PHE A 243 3.46 -7.55 13.21
C PHE A 243 2.14 -8.02 13.81
N VAL A 244 1.26 -7.06 14.09
CA VAL A 244 -0.09 -7.29 14.63
C VAL A 244 -1.16 -6.67 13.71
N PRO A 245 -2.41 -7.16 13.71
CA PRO A 245 -3.39 -6.77 12.70
C PRO A 245 -3.96 -5.36 12.90
N SER A 246 -4.11 -4.88 14.13
CA SER A 246 -4.72 -3.58 14.40
C SER A 246 -3.85 -2.65 15.28
N ARG A 247 -4.20 -1.36 15.25
CA ARG A 247 -3.57 -0.33 16.11
C ARG A 247 -3.80 -0.63 17.60
N LYS A 248 -5.00 -1.13 17.93
CA LYS A 248 -5.35 -1.58 19.28
C LYS A 248 -4.44 -2.73 19.75
N ASP A 249 -4.23 -3.73 18.89
CA ASP A 249 -3.35 -4.86 19.22
C ASP A 249 -1.89 -4.42 19.47
N VAL A 250 -1.43 -3.36 18.78
CA VAL A 250 -0.09 -2.81 19.02
C VAL A 250 0.04 -2.31 20.46
N ASP A 251 -0.90 -1.49 20.91
CA ASP A 251 -0.86 -0.92 22.25
C ASP A 251 -1.05 -1.98 23.32
N GLU A 252 -2.04 -2.87 23.16
CA GLU A 252 -2.33 -3.94 24.12
C GLU A 252 -1.16 -4.91 24.28
N LEU A 253 -0.59 -5.38 23.16
CA LEU A 253 0.55 -6.28 23.21
C LEU A 253 1.79 -5.58 23.76
N SER A 254 2.07 -4.35 23.34
CA SER A 254 3.24 -3.59 23.83
C SER A 254 3.18 -3.33 25.32
N MET A 255 2.02 -2.90 25.83
CA MET A 255 1.79 -2.73 27.27
C MET A 255 1.90 -4.05 28.01
N GLY A 256 1.34 -5.11 27.44
CA GLY A 256 1.37 -6.43 28.03
C GLY A 256 2.76 -7.07 28.08
N LEU A 257 3.68 -6.72 27.18
CA LEU A 257 5.03 -7.29 27.15
C LEU A 257 6.02 -6.61 28.10
N LYS A 258 5.77 -5.34 28.47
CA LYS A 258 6.64 -4.57 29.37
C LYS A 258 6.76 -5.27 30.72
N GLY A 259 8.00 -5.50 31.15
CA GLY A 259 8.33 -6.22 32.38
C GLY A 259 8.03 -7.73 32.38
N ARG A 260 7.52 -8.31 31.27
CA ARG A 260 7.17 -9.75 31.19
C ARG A 260 8.16 -10.62 30.40
N SER A 261 9.04 -10.00 29.61
CA SER A 261 10.05 -10.71 28.80
C SER A 261 11.47 -10.29 29.19
N LEU A 262 12.47 -11.04 28.71
CA LEU A 262 13.89 -10.71 28.81
C LEU A 262 14.27 -9.39 28.14
N PHE A 263 13.39 -8.82 27.31
CA PHE A 263 13.55 -7.48 26.73
C PHE A 263 13.13 -6.34 27.67
N ARG A 264 12.51 -6.66 28.82
CA ARG A 264 12.06 -5.71 29.86
C ARG A 264 11.17 -4.61 29.26
N ASP A 265 11.58 -3.35 29.40
CA ASP A 265 10.82 -2.19 28.91
C ASP A 265 11.24 -1.70 27.52
N ARG A 266 12.16 -2.42 26.85
CA ARG A 266 12.61 -2.12 25.47
C ARG A 266 11.60 -2.65 24.44
N ILE A 267 10.35 -2.29 24.65
CA ILE A 267 9.19 -2.64 23.83
C ILE A 267 8.63 -1.35 23.21
N PHE A 268 8.67 -1.29 21.88
CA PHE A 268 8.40 -0.10 21.09
C PHE A 268 7.13 -0.28 20.25
N ALA A 269 6.11 0.56 20.49
CA ALA A 269 4.84 0.53 19.77
C ALA A 269 4.91 1.42 18.51
N HIS A 270 4.42 0.93 17.36
CA HIS A 270 4.45 1.68 16.11
C HIS A 270 3.20 1.48 15.24
N HIS A 271 2.40 2.54 15.06
CA HIS A 271 1.22 2.52 14.18
C HIS A 271 0.84 3.91 13.66
N GLY A 272 -0.02 3.96 12.64
CA GLY A 272 -0.32 5.18 11.89
C GLY A 272 -1.09 6.27 12.65
N SER A 273 -1.70 5.93 13.79
CA SER A 273 -2.35 6.92 14.67
C SER A 273 -1.36 7.70 15.53
N LEU A 274 -0.13 7.21 15.72
CA LEU A 274 0.90 7.95 16.45
C LEU A 274 1.34 9.15 15.63
N SER A 275 1.71 10.23 16.30
CA SER A 275 2.24 11.41 15.63
C SER A 275 3.54 11.09 14.89
N LYS A 276 3.86 11.89 13.88
CA LYS A 276 5.09 11.71 13.09
C LYS A 276 6.33 11.76 13.98
N SER A 277 6.44 12.76 14.87
CA SER A 277 7.57 12.90 15.79
C SER A 277 7.72 11.67 16.69
N HIS A 278 6.60 11.13 17.18
CA HIS A 278 6.62 9.93 18.00
C HIS A 278 7.08 8.70 17.21
N ARG A 279 6.59 8.50 15.99
CA ARG A 279 7.04 7.41 15.10
C ARG A 279 8.54 7.51 14.81
N GLU A 280 9.04 8.68 14.41
CA GLU A 280 10.47 8.90 14.14
C GLU A 280 11.35 8.72 15.39
N HIS A 281 10.83 9.04 16.57
CA HIS A 281 11.53 8.76 17.83
C HIS A 281 11.58 7.25 18.12
N THR A 282 10.47 6.54 17.92
CA THR A 282 10.41 5.08 18.08
C THR A 282 11.32 4.36 17.09
N GLU A 283 11.31 4.75 15.82
CA GLU A 283 12.19 4.22 14.77
C GLU A 283 13.66 4.36 15.15
N ARG A 284 14.09 5.57 15.56
CA ARG A 284 15.46 5.82 16.03
C ARG A 284 15.81 5.03 17.29
N SER A 285 14.92 5.02 18.27
CA SER A 285 15.14 4.29 19.53
C SER A 285 15.30 2.79 19.29
N PHE A 286 14.51 2.20 18.39
CA PHE A 286 14.66 0.80 18.00
C PHE A 286 15.91 0.55 17.14
N HIS A 287 16.25 1.49 16.24
CA HIS A 287 17.49 1.45 15.46
C HIS A 287 18.74 1.46 16.35
N ASP A 288 18.77 2.29 17.39
CA ASP A 288 19.96 2.47 18.23
C ASP A 288 20.04 1.46 19.39
N ALA A 289 18.92 0.87 19.81
CA ALA A 289 18.91 -0.08 20.91
C ALA A 289 19.72 -1.35 20.57
N PRO A 290 20.60 -1.86 21.47
CA PRO A 290 21.35 -3.10 21.21
C PRO A 290 20.45 -4.35 21.25
N ALA A 291 19.35 -4.31 21.99
CA ALA A 291 18.34 -5.36 22.05
C ALA A 291 16.96 -4.76 22.36
N ALA A 292 15.96 -5.05 21.54
CA ALA A 292 14.62 -4.47 21.62
C ALA A 292 13.58 -5.28 20.84
N VAL A 293 12.31 -5.06 21.19
CA VAL A 293 11.16 -5.56 20.43
C VAL A 293 10.37 -4.36 19.91
N ALA A 294 10.06 -4.34 18.62
CA ALA A 294 9.08 -3.42 18.05
C ALA A 294 7.79 -4.18 17.76
N VAL A 295 6.65 -3.62 18.15
CA VAL A 295 5.31 -4.13 17.84
C VAL A 295 4.64 -3.12 16.90
N ALA A 296 4.25 -3.57 15.71
CA ALA A 296 3.77 -2.68 14.67
C ALA A 296 2.62 -3.25 13.85
N THR A 297 1.83 -2.35 13.24
CA THR A 297 0.96 -2.70 12.12
C THR A 297 1.75 -2.70 10.80
N MET A 298 1.10 -2.56 9.65
CA MET A 298 1.75 -2.37 8.33
C MET A 298 2.68 -1.15 8.23
N THR A 299 2.74 -0.29 9.25
CA THR A 299 3.61 0.90 9.23
C THR A 299 5.10 0.60 9.14
N LEU A 300 5.57 -0.56 9.64
CA LEU A 300 6.96 -1.01 9.50
C LEU A 300 7.14 -2.11 8.43
N GLU A 301 6.10 -2.35 7.61
CA GLU A 301 6.15 -3.29 6.50
C GLU A 301 7.03 -2.76 5.36
N LEU A 302 6.90 -1.46 5.08
CA LEU A 302 7.58 -0.73 4.02
C LEU A 302 8.97 -0.23 4.42
N GLY A 303 9.81 0.01 3.39
CA GLY A 303 11.27 0.30 3.34
C GLY A 303 12.00 1.00 4.48
N ILE A 304 11.33 1.56 5.49
CA ILE A 304 11.88 2.34 6.60
C ILE A 304 13.07 1.64 7.27
N ASP A 305 14.16 2.39 7.42
CA ASP A 305 15.35 1.97 8.13
C ASP A 305 15.16 2.00 9.64
N ILE A 306 14.86 0.81 10.18
CA ILE A 306 14.79 0.50 11.60
C ILE A 306 16.02 -0.28 12.09
N GLY A 307 17.10 -0.29 11.30
CA GLY A 307 18.31 -1.06 11.56
C GLY A 307 18.18 -2.55 11.23
N SER A 308 19.14 -3.35 11.73
CA SER A 308 19.16 -4.80 11.51
C SER A 308 18.16 -5.52 12.42
N VAL A 309 17.13 -6.13 11.84
CA VAL A 309 16.19 -7.00 12.56
C VAL A 309 16.64 -8.46 12.44
N ASP A 310 16.75 -9.15 13.58
CA ASP A 310 17.18 -10.54 13.63
C ASP A 310 16.04 -11.51 13.27
N TYR A 311 14.83 -11.19 13.73
CA TYR A 311 13.67 -12.08 13.64
C TYR A 311 12.36 -11.32 13.52
N VAL A 312 11.43 -11.87 12.73
CA VAL A 312 10.07 -11.34 12.56
C VAL A 312 9.07 -12.34 13.14
N ILE A 313 8.07 -11.85 13.87
CA ILE A 313 6.92 -12.61 14.34
C ILE A 313 5.64 -12.03 13.73
N LEU A 314 4.79 -12.88 13.18
CA LEU A 314 3.45 -12.51 12.71
C LEU A 314 2.44 -12.95 13.75
N SER A 315 1.67 -12.05 14.37
CA SER A 315 0.67 -12.42 15.36
C SER A 315 -0.66 -12.87 14.74
N SER A 316 -0.81 -12.71 13.43
CA SER A 316 -1.94 -13.17 12.61
C SER A 316 -1.46 -13.33 11.16
N PRO A 317 -2.20 -14.09 10.33
CA PRO A 317 -1.97 -14.07 8.89
C PRO A 317 -2.03 -12.63 8.34
N PRO A 318 -1.07 -12.22 7.49
CA PRO A 318 -1.15 -10.96 6.77
C PRO A 318 -2.33 -10.94 5.78
N ALA A 319 -2.59 -9.76 5.20
CA ALA A 319 -3.70 -9.59 4.26
C ALA A 319 -3.58 -10.49 3.02
N ASN A 320 -2.38 -10.52 2.43
CA ASN A 320 -2.05 -11.22 1.20
C ASN A 320 -0.58 -11.68 1.22
N VAL A 321 -0.18 -12.48 0.23
CA VAL A 321 1.16 -13.08 0.18
C VAL A 321 2.24 -12.01 -0.03
N ALA A 322 1.98 -10.95 -0.80
CA ALA A 322 2.90 -9.84 -0.95
C ALA A 322 3.25 -9.19 0.40
N SER A 323 2.24 -8.92 1.23
CA SER A 323 2.40 -8.39 2.59
C SER A 323 3.17 -9.35 3.48
N LEU A 324 2.91 -10.66 3.38
CA LEU A 324 3.70 -11.68 4.06
C LEU A 324 5.19 -11.58 3.69
N MET A 325 5.50 -11.56 2.40
CA MET A 325 6.88 -11.52 1.90
C MET A 325 7.61 -10.22 2.31
N GLN A 326 6.92 -9.08 2.26
CA GLN A 326 7.48 -7.80 2.73
C GLN A 326 7.78 -7.82 4.23
N ARG A 327 6.83 -8.29 5.06
CA ARG A 327 6.98 -8.37 6.52
C ARG A 327 8.13 -9.28 6.92
N ILE A 328 8.17 -10.51 6.40
CA ILE A 328 9.24 -11.45 6.77
C ILE A 328 10.60 -11.02 6.19
N GLY A 329 10.60 -10.28 5.08
CA GLY A 329 11.79 -9.67 4.49
C GLY A 329 12.42 -8.56 5.34
N ARG A 330 11.74 -8.06 6.38
CA ARG A 330 12.33 -7.11 7.34
C ARG A 330 13.44 -7.73 8.18
N GLY A 331 13.35 -9.03 8.46
CA GLY A 331 14.30 -9.77 9.29
C GLY A 331 15.33 -10.57 8.49
N GLY A 332 16.49 -10.84 9.10
CA GLY A 332 17.48 -11.78 8.55
C GLY A 332 18.11 -11.35 7.22
N ARG A 333 18.26 -10.03 6.99
CA ARG A 333 18.57 -9.36 5.71
C ARG A 333 19.85 -9.80 4.96
N ARG A 334 20.67 -10.71 5.51
CA ARG A 334 21.97 -11.14 4.95
C ARG A 334 22.12 -12.66 4.77
N ARG A 335 21.01 -13.40 4.71
CA ARG A 335 21.03 -14.87 4.62
C ARG A 335 20.14 -15.34 3.46
N ASP A 336 20.54 -16.44 2.83
CA ASP A 336 19.75 -17.12 1.77
C ASP A 336 18.47 -17.78 2.30
N THR A 337 18.27 -17.74 3.62
CA THR A 337 17.10 -18.30 4.30
C THR A 337 16.46 -17.24 5.20
N ILE A 338 15.20 -16.92 4.94
CA ILE A 338 14.37 -16.10 5.83
C ILE A 338 13.83 -17.00 6.93
N ARG A 339 14.16 -16.67 8.19
CA ARG A 339 13.60 -17.34 9.37
C ARG A 339 12.60 -16.38 10.03
N PHE A 340 11.39 -16.86 10.29
CA PHE A 340 10.35 -16.06 10.94
C PHE A 340 9.43 -16.94 11.80
N GLY A 341 8.77 -16.31 12.76
CA GLY A 341 7.77 -16.92 13.61
C GLY A 341 6.36 -16.51 13.21
N TYR A 342 5.37 -17.36 13.50
CA TYR A 342 3.98 -16.94 13.47
C TYR A 342 3.20 -17.52 14.65
N ALA A 343 2.38 -16.67 15.25
CA ALA A 343 1.39 -17.06 16.24
C ALA A 343 0.05 -17.30 15.53
N TRP A 344 -0.74 -18.21 16.09
CA TRP A 344 -2.09 -18.50 15.61
C TRP A 344 -3.05 -18.66 16.79
N ARG A 345 -4.29 -18.24 16.60
CA ARG A 345 -5.38 -18.31 17.59
C ARG A 345 -6.21 -19.58 17.42
N ASP A 346 -6.42 -19.96 16.17
CA ASP A 346 -7.21 -21.11 15.75
C ASP A 346 -6.55 -21.81 14.56
N VAL A 347 -7.11 -22.96 14.17
CA VAL A 347 -6.57 -23.81 13.10
C VAL A 347 -6.71 -23.14 11.73
N GLY A 348 -7.70 -22.27 11.54
CA GLY A 348 -7.91 -21.53 10.29
C GLY A 348 -6.80 -20.51 10.03
N GLU A 349 -6.36 -19.79 11.07
CA GLU A 349 -5.19 -18.90 10.96
C GLU A 349 -3.89 -19.66 10.65
N GLU A 350 -3.67 -20.80 11.32
CA GLU A 350 -2.51 -21.65 11.04
C GLU A 350 -2.53 -22.18 9.60
N PHE A 351 -3.70 -22.63 9.13
CA PHE A 351 -3.87 -23.11 7.77
C PHE A 351 -3.62 -21.99 6.74
N ARG A 352 -4.24 -20.82 6.92
CA ARG A 352 -4.10 -19.69 6.00
C ARG A 352 -2.65 -19.27 5.82
N ILE A 353 -1.90 -19.15 6.91
CA ILE A 353 -0.49 -18.73 6.81
C ILE A 353 0.40 -19.81 6.19
N LYS A 354 0.11 -21.10 6.38
CA LYS A 354 0.81 -22.20 5.68
C LYS A 354 0.60 -22.13 4.17
N VAL A 355 -0.64 -21.92 3.72
CA VAL A 355 -0.96 -21.73 2.29
C VAL A 355 -0.21 -20.52 1.74
N MET A 356 -0.27 -19.37 2.43
CA MET A 356 0.43 -18.16 2.00
C MET A 356 1.96 -18.33 1.97
N ALA A 357 2.55 -18.99 2.96
CA ALA A 357 3.98 -19.24 3.01
C ALA A 357 4.43 -20.21 1.90
N ARG A 358 3.61 -21.21 1.56
CA ARG A 358 3.85 -22.10 0.42
C ARG A 358 3.81 -21.33 -0.89
N ALA A 359 2.78 -20.51 -1.11
CA ALA A 359 2.67 -19.66 -2.31
C ALA A 359 3.87 -18.71 -2.44
N GLY A 360 4.20 -17.98 -1.37
CA GLY A 360 5.33 -17.05 -1.35
C GLY A 360 6.69 -17.72 -1.56
N ALA A 361 6.88 -18.97 -1.12
CA ALA A 361 8.09 -19.74 -1.38
C ALA A 361 8.28 -20.09 -2.88
N HIS A 362 7.18 -20.20 -3.63
CA HIS A 362 7.19 -20.44 -5.08
C HIS A 362 7.12 -19.14 -5.91
N GLY A 363 7.08 -17.98 -5.26
CA GLY A 363 6.94 -16.68 -5.94
C GLY A 363 5.51 -16.33 -6.34
N ASP A 364 4.52 -17.14 -5.99
CA ASP A 364 3.12 -16.86 -6.28
C ASP A 364 2.53 -15.92 -5.22
N LEU A 365 2.12 -14.72 -5.64
CA LEU A 365 1.56 -13.70 -4.75
C LEU A 365 0.05 -13.83 -4.55
N LEU A 366 -0.63 -14.70 -5.31
CA LEU A 366 -2.08 -14.93 -5.24
C LEU A 366 -2.88 -13.61 -5.29
N GLN A 367 -2.52 -12.72 -6.21
CA GLN A 367 -3.15 -11.42 -6.41
C GLN A 367 -4.17 -11.49 -7.54
N ASP A 368 -5.23 -10.70 -7.41
CA ASP A 368 -6.18 -10.49 -8.49
C ASP A 368 -5.61 -9.48 -9.50
N GLY A 369 -6.15 -9.50 -10.73
CA GLY A 369 -5.79 -8.54 -11.76
C GLY A 369 -6.04 -7.07 -11.36
N TYR A 370 -5.37 -6.19 -12.10
CA TYR A 370 -5.56 -4.75 -12.00
C TYR A 370 -6.96 -4.35 -12.51
N GLY A 371 -7.54 -3.31 -11.91
CA GLY A 371 -8.76 -2.65 -12.40
C GLY A 371 -8.66 -1.15 -12.15
N LEU A 372 -9.21 -0.31 -13.03
CA LEU A 372 -9.00 1.14 -13.00
C LEU A 372 -9.84 1.83 -11.92
N ARG A 373 -9.23 2.71 -11.11
CA ARG A 373 -9.94 3.62 -10.21
C ARG A 373 -10.28 4.90 -10.97
N ALA A 374 -11.32 4.83 -11.79
CA ALA A 374 -11.67 5.88 -12.75
C ALA A 374 -11.90 7.25 -12.11
N GLY A 375 -12.26 7.31 -10.82
CA GLY A 375 -12.49 8.57 -10.08
C GLY A 375 -11.28 9.52 -10.12
N VAL A 376 -10.09 9.01 -10.41
CA VAL A 376 -8.90 9.84 -10.60
C VAL A 376 -9.07 10.92 -11.68
N ILE A 377 -9.85 10.69 -12.73
CA ILE A 377 -10.00 11.67 -13.82
C ILE A 377 -10.76 12.93 -13.35
N VAL A 378 -11.71 12.77 -12.43
CA VAL A 378 -12.42 13.87 -11.77
C VAL A 378 -11.42 14.73 -10.99
N GLN A 379 -10.51 14.08 -10.26
CA GLN A 379 -9.46 14.75 -9.52
C GLN A 379 -8.50 15.52 -10.47
N GLN A 380 -8.13 14.92 -11.60
CA GLN A 380 -7.28 15.57 -12.61
C GLN A 380 -7.99 16.76 -13.28
N ALA A 381 -9.28 16.66 -13.58
CA ALA A 381 -10.09 17.75 -14.11
C ALA A 381 -10.11 18.96 -13.16
N ALA A 382 -10.35 18.71 -11.86
CA ALA A 382 -10.32 19.76 -10.85
C ALA A 382 -8.91 20.37 -10.69
N SER A 383 -7.85 19.53 -10.73
CA SER A 383 -6.47 20.03 -10.65
C SER A 383 -6.10 20.92 -11.85
N LEU A 384 -6.57 20.59 -13.06
CA LEU A 384 -6.38 21.40 -14.25
C LEU A 384 -7.18 22.69 -14.20
N ALA A 385 -8.42 22.64 -13.71
CA ALA A 385 -9.25 23.82 -13.53
C ALA A 385 -8.58 24.82 -12.59
N GLY A 386 -8.04 24.37 -11.45
CA GLY A 386 -7.27 25.22 -10.55
C GLY A 386 -5.97 25.75 -11.16
N ALA A 387 -5.24 24.92 -11.92
CA ALA A 387 -3.97 25.33 -12.54
C ALA A 387 -4.12 26.40 -13.64
N PHE A 388 -5.21 26.35 -14.42
CA PHE A 388 -5.40 27.22 -15.58
C PHE A 388 -6.58 28.20 -15.42
N GLY A 389 -7.18 28.26 -14.23
CA GLY A 389 -8.44 28.96 -13.94
C GLY A 389 -9.66 28.39 -14.67
N HIS A 390 -9.51 27.33 -15.47
CA HIS A 390 -10.58 26.59 -16.13
C HIS A 390 -10.06 25.29 -16.76
N VAL A 391 -10.98 24.35 -16.99
CA VAL A 391 -10.75 23.12 -17.76
C VAL A 391 -11.77 23.01 -18.91
N THR A 392 -11.38 22.33 -19.98
CA THR A 392 -12.23 21.97 -21.12
C THR A 392 -12.11 20.47 -21.35
N ALA A 393 -13.10 19.85 -22.01
CA ALA A 393 -13.03 18.42 -22.34
C ALA A 393 -11.76 18.08 -23.15
N LYS A 394 -11.36 18.95 -24.09
CA LYS A 394 -10.12 18.80 -24.87
C LYS A 394 -8.86 18.83 -24.01
N ARG A 395 -8.81 19.73 -23.01
CA ARG A 395 -7.68 19.81 -22.08
C ARG A 395 -7.63 18.61 -21.15
N LEU A 396 -8.77 18.14 -20.66
CA LEU A 396 -8.84 16.93 -19.85
C LEU A 396 -8.38 15.72 -20.68
N PHE A 397 -8.88 15.56 -21.89
CA PHE A 397 -8.46 14.50 -22.81
C PHE A 397 -6.96 14.52 -23.10
N SER A 398 -6.35 15.70 -23.27
CA SER A 398 -4.90 15.81 -23.56
C SER A 398 -3.98 15.26 -22.45
N VAL A 399 -4.50 15.14 -21.22
CA VAL A 399 -3.74 14.58 -20.10
C VAL A 399 -4.05 13.11 -19.82
N VAL A 400 -4.95 12.49 -20.60
CA VAL A 400 -5.27 11.06 -20.49
C VAL A 400 -4.08 10.25 -21.04
N PRO A 401 -3.50 9.33 -20.25
CA PRO A 401 -2.50 8.38 -20.73
C PRO A 401 -2.98 7.61 -21.95
N GLU A 402 -2.07 7.25 -22.87
CA GLU A 402 -2.43 6.65 -24.15
C GLU A 402 -3.25 5.36 -24.02
N ASP A 403 -2.86 4.50 -23.08
CA ASP A 403 -3.53 3.23 -22.74
C ASP A 403 -4.89 3.40 -22.06
N LEU A 404 -5.28 4.62 -21.68
CA LEU A 404 -6.56 4.96 -21.07
C LEU A 404 -7.48 5.78 -21.99
N ARG A 405 -7.07 6.09 -23.22
CA ARG A 405 -7.87 6.92 -24.14
C ARG A 405 -9.17 6.26 -24.59
N GLU A 406 -9.19 4.93 -24.68
CA GLU A 406 -10.41 4.18 -24.99
C GLU A 406 -11.42 4.25 -23.83
N THR A 407 -10.93 4.25 -22.59
CA THR A 407 -11.76 4.42 -21.39
C THR A 407 -12.23 5.86 -21.20
N PHE A 408 -11.42 6.84 -21.59
CA PHE A 408 -11.73 8.26 -21.48
C PHE A 408 -11.67 8.98 -22.83
N PRO A 409 -12.57 8.65 -23.79
CA PRO A 409 -12.68 9.41 -25.02
C PRO A 409 -13.13 10.85 -24.74
N LEU A 410 -13.07 11.72 -25.74
CA LEU A 410 -13.38 13.14 -25.59
C LEU A 410 -14.81 13.36 -25.09
N GLU A 411 -15.75 12.55 -25.56
CA GLU A 411 -17.17 12.55 -25.18
C GLU A 411 -17.34 12.16 -23.70
N MET A 412 -16.57 11.17 -23.23
CA MET A 412 -16.58 10.77 -21.83
C MET A 412 -15.96 11.87 -20.94
N CYS A 413 -14.86 12.49 -21.38
CA CYS A 413 -14.29 13.65 -20.69
C CYS A 413 -15.31 14.79 -20.54
N GLN A 414 -16.14 15.01 -21.56
CA GLN A 414 -17.24 15.98 -21.52
C GLN A 414 -18.31 15.56 -20.50
N ALA A 415 -18.78 14.31 -20.53
CA ALA A 415 -19.76 13.77 -19.58
C ALA A 415 -19.28 13.85 -18.12
N ILE A 416 -17.99 13.60 -17.87
CA ILE A 416 -17.37 13.74 -16.55
C ILE A 416 -17.45 15.20 -16.07
N LEU A 417 -17.10 16.18 -16.92
CA LEU A 417 -17.18 17.59 -16.55
C LEU A 417 -18.62 18.02 -16.25
N ASP A 418 -19.59 17.53 -17.02
CA ASP A 418 -21.01 17.81 -16.77
C ASP A 418 -21.49 17.15 -15.46
N SER A 419 -21.03 15.94 -15.14
CA SER A 419 -21.31 15.29 -13.84
C SER A 419 -20.68 16.07 -12.66
N MET A 420 -19.49 16.64 -12.85
CA MET A 420 -18.87 17.52 -11.86
C MET A 420 -19.66 18.82 -11.64
N VAL A 421 -20.35 19.34 -12.66
CA VAL A 421 -21.27 20.48 -12.49
C VAL A 421 -22.49 20.06 -11.66
N GLN A 422 -23.08 18.89 -11.95
CA GLN A 422 -24.20 18.35 -11.17
C GLN A 422 -23.83 18.11 -9.70
N ALA A 423 -22.58 17.75 -9.42
CA ALA A 423 -22.06 17.56 -8.08
C ALA A 423 -21.65 18.87 -7.37
N GLU A 424 -21.83 20.04 -7.99
CA GLU A 424 -21.40 21.36 -7.49
C GLU A 424 -19.88 21.50 -7.30
N TRP A 425 -19.10 20.75 -8.06
CA TRP A 425 -17.63 20.87 -8.08
C TRP A 425 -17.13 21.89 -9.10
N LEU A 426 -17.88 22.04 -10.20
CA LEU A 426 -17.57 22.96 -11.28
C LEU A 426 -18.77 23.85 -11.60
N GLU A 427 -18.48 25.04 -12.09
CA GLU A 427 -19.44 25.92 -12.74
C GLU A 427 -19.11 26.07 -14.22
N ARG A 428 -20.12 26.34 -15.03
CA ARG A 428 -19.99 26.56 -16.47
C ARG A 428 -20.37 28.01 -16.83
N PRO A 429 -19.49 28.99 -16.58
CA PRO A 429 -19.79 30.41 -16.85
C PRO A 429 -19.85 30.72 -18.35
N ARG A 430 -19.22 29.90 -19.19
CA ARG A 430 -19.25 30.00 -20.66
C ARG A 430 -19.31 28.61 -21.28
N SER A 431 -19.85 28.52 -22.50
CA SER A 431 -19.93 27.23 -23.20
C SER A 431 -18.55 26.58 -23.34
N GLY A 432 -18.42 25.32 -22.90
CA GLY A 432 -17.20 24.52 -23.01
C GLY A 432 -16.06 24.88 -22.05
N ARG A 433 -16.24 25.85 -21.13
CA ARG A 433 -15.26 26.21 -20.10
C ARG A 433 -15.85 25.97 -18.71
N TYR A 434 -15.14 25.19 -17.92
CA TYR A 434 -15.54 24.80 -16.57
C TYR A 434 -14.55 25.37 -15.56
N VAL A 435 -15.05 25.99 -14.50
CA VAL A 435 -14.24 26.60 -13.42
C VAL A 435 -14.57 25.95 -12.09
N LEU A 436 -13.67 26.00 -11.12
CA LEU A 436 -13.94 25.50 -9.78
C LEU A 436 -15.03 26.34 -9.10
N THR A 437 -15.89 25.72 -8.32
CA THR A 437 -16.70 26.45 -7.32
C THR A 437 -15.81 26.94 -6.17
N GLU A 438 -16.26 27.96 -5.44
CA GLU A 438 -15.50 28.55 -4.32
C GLU A 438 -15.07 27.50 -3.28
N SER A 439 -15.96 26.53 -2.98
CA SER A 439 -15.67 25.45 -2.02
C SER A 439 -14.54 24.52 -2.48
N ILE A 440 -14.45 24.24 -3.78
CA ILE A 440 -13.42 23.38 -4.35
C ILE A 440 -12.12 24.17 -4.60
N GLU A 441 -12.22 25.46 -4.95
CA GLU A 441 -11.06 26.34 -5.05
C GLU A 441 -10.31 26.44 -3.71
N ALA A 442 -11.01 26.57 -2.58
CA ALA A 442 -10.39 26.50 -1.26
C ALA A 442 -9.63 25.17 -1.05
N ARG A 443 -10.21 24.03 -1.46
CA ARG A 443 -9.53 22.71 -1.40
C ARG A 443 -8.30 22.64 -2.29
N TYR A 444 -8.34 23.30 -3.44
CA TYR A 444 -7.17 23.48 -4.30
C TYR A 444 -6.12 24.31 -3.56
N GLU A 445 -6.42 25.50 -3.03
CA GLU A 445 -5.44 26.36 -2.35
C GLU A 445 -4.76 25.67 -1.15
N PHE A 446 -5.54 24.98 -0.31
CA PHE A 446 -5.02 24.23 0.83
C PHE A 446 -4.31 22.92 0.43
N GLY A 447 -4.41 22.50 -0.83
CA GLY A 447 -3.73 21.35 -1.40
C GLY A 447 -4.38 20.00 -1.10
N SER A 448 -5.55 19.98 -0.46
CA SER A 448 -6.29 18.74 -0.17
C SER A 448 -6.84 18.09 -1.43
N LEU A 449 -7.04 18.86 -2.51
CA LEU A 449 -7.48 18.37 -3.82
C LEU A 449 -6.48 17.41 -4.50
N HIS A 450 -5.19 17.47 -4.15
CA HIS A 450 -4.17 16.61 -4.76
C HIS A 450 -4.06 15.23 -4.09
N SER A 451 -4.82 14.99 -3.02
CA SER A 451 -4.76 13.78 -2.22
C SER A 451 -5.88 12.81 -2.58
N ASN A 452 -5.52 11.59 -2.99
CA ASN A 452 -6.44 10.46 -3.10
C ASN A 452 -6.50 9.60 -1.82
N LEU A 453 -5.93 10.08 -0.71
CA LEU A 453 -6.06 9.45 0.60
C LEU A 453 -7.31 9.96 1.32
N ASP A 454 -8.10 9.04 1.88
CA ASP A 454 -9.17 9.38 2.81
C ASP A 454 -8.54 10.07 4.05
N GLY A 455 -8.99 11.29 4.32
CA GLY A 455 -8.54 12.05 5.50
C GLY A 455 -8.97 11.33 6.78
N ALA A 456 -8.02 11.01 7.65
CA ALA A 456 -8.34 10.49 8.98
C ALA A 456 -8.98 11.61 9.82
N THR A 457 -10.25 11.43 10.18
CA THR A 457 -10.93 12.28 11.17
C THR A 457 -10.62 11.74 12.57
N GLY A 458 -10.38 12.62 13.54
CA GLY A 458 -10.09 12.16 14.91
C GLY A 458 -9.62 13.26 15.86
N VAL A 459 -9.73 12.96 17.14
CA VAL A 459 -9.35 13.82 18.27
C VAL A 459 -7.84 13.66 18.54
N GLU A 460 -7.11 14.77 18.62
CA GLU A 460 -5.68 14.81 18.92
C GLU A 460 -5.41 14.51 20.39
N VAL A 461 -4.50 13.58 20.66
CA VAL A 461 -4.04 13.24 22.01
C VAL A 461 -2.74 13.99 22.29
N ILE A 462 -2.73 14.83 23.31
CA ILE A 462 -1.59 15.67 23.70
C ILE A 462 -1.10 15.23 25.09
N ASP A 463 0.21 15.11 25.25
CA ASP A 463 0.83 14.87 26.54
C ASP A 463 0.91 16.20 27.31
N ARG A 464 0.22 16.30 28.45
CA ARG A 464 0.03 17.57 29.17
C ARG A 464 1.33 18.17 29.67
N LEU A 465 2.30 17.33 30.06
CA LEU A 465 3.57 17.78 30.63
C LEU A 465 4.52 18.30 29.56
N THR A 466 4.55 17.63 28.40
CA THR A 466 5.48 17.97 27.31
C THR A 466 4.86 18.93 26.28
N GLY A 467 3.53 18.97 26.18
CA GLY A 467 2.82 19.64 25.10
C GLY A 467 2.86 18.89 23.77
N ASP A 468 3.50 17.72 23.72
CA ASP A 468 3.69 16.98 22.48
C ASP A 468 2.40 16.28 22.03
N VAL A 469 2.09 16.40 20.74
CA VAL A 469 1.05 15.59 20.10
C VAL A 469 1.54 14.14 20.05
N VAL A 470 0.81 13.25 20.70
CA VAL A 470 1.07 11.81 20.74
C VAL A 470 0.46 11.11 19.54
N GLY A 471 -0.73 11.52 19.11
CA GLY A 471 -1.45 10.87 18.01
C GLY A 471 -2.91 11.29 17.87
N LYS A 472 -3.70 10.53 17.09
CA LYS A 472 -5.15 10.74 16.88
C LYS A 472 -5.97 9.48 17.17
N VAL A 473 -7.10 9.64 17.87
CA VAL A 473 -8.09 8.60 18.20
C VAL A 473 -9.48 8.94 17.66
N ARG A 474 -10.39 7.97 17.63
CA ARG A 474 -11.79 8.18 17.23
C ARG A 474 -12.66 8.47 18.45
N GLY A 475 -13.47 9.53 18.37
CA GLY A 475 -14.54 9.86 19.33
C GLY A 475 -14.08 10.61 20.59
N GLU A 476 -15.07 11.14 21.32
CA GLU A 476 -14.93 11.78 22.63
C GLU A 476 -15.62 10.89 23.68
N SER A 477 -14.92 9.97 24.37
CA SER A 477 -15.43 9.36 25.63
C SER A 477 -14.51 8.26 26.17
N ALA A 478 -13.41 8.63 26.82
CA ALA A 478 -12.81 7.74 27.81
C ALA A 478 -12.02 8.55 28.85
N SER A 479 -12.14 8.19 30.13
CA SER A 479 -11.32 8.76 31.21
C SER A 479 -9.84 8.33 31.13
N GLN A 480 -9.55 7.29 30.33
CA GLN A 480 -8.22 6.77 30.05
C GLN A 480 -8.10 6.32 28.59
N VAL A 481 -6.91 6.48 27.99
CA VAL A 481 -6.61 6.12 26.60
C VAL A 481 -5.25 5.41 26.56
N ALA A 482 -5.18 4.22 25.94
CA ALA A 482 -3.90 3.55 25.67
C ALA A 482 -3.35 3.96 24.29
N MET A 483 -2.18 4.61 24.25
CA MET A 483 -1.55 5.05 22.99
C MET A 483 -0.03 5.11 23.11
N GLY A 484 0.66 4.50 22.13
CA GLY A 484 2.12 4.42 22.10
C GLY A 484 2.65 3.38 23.09
N GLY A 485 1.89 2.31 23.32
CA GLY A 485 2.23 1.25 24.27
C GLY A 485 2.27 1.71 25.72
N ALA A 486 1.49 2.73 26.07
CA ALA A 486 1.36 3.26 27.43
C ALA A 486 -0.08 3.69 27.72
N GLY A 487 -0.53 3.46 28.95
CA GLY A 487 -1.79 3.99 29.47
C GLY A 487 -1.67 5.48 29.77
N ARG A 488 -2.69 6.26 29.40
CA ARG A 488 -2.74 7.71 29.61
C ARG A 488 -4.07 8.08 30.24
N ARG A 489 -4.04 8.89 31.29
CA ARG A 489 -5.25 9.40 31.94
C ARG A 489 -5.66 10.71 31.27
N VAL A 490 -6.90 10.83 30.84
CA VAL A 490 -7.43 12.08 30.28
C VAL A 490 -7.64 13.07 31.42
N VAL A 491 -7.05 14.25 31.27
CA VAL A 491 -7.08 15.31 32.29
C VAL A 491 -8.01 16.45 31.86
N GLN A 492 -8.07 16.73 30.56
CA GLN A 492 -8.87 17.83 30.03
C GLN A 492 -9.27 17.58 28.57
N HIS A 493 -10.50 17.97 28.22
CA HIS A 493 -11.01 18.01 26.84
C HIS A 493 -11.00 19.45 26.32
N GLN A 494 -10.60 19.64 25.05
CA GLN A 494 -10.56 20.93 24.35
C GLN A 494 -10.97 20.73 22.89
N GLY A 495 -12.28 20.60 22.62
CA GLY A 495 -12.80 20.38 21.26
C GLY A 495 -12.20 19.13 20.62
N ASP A 496 -11.48 19.29 19.50
CA ASP A 496 -10.80 18.21 18.79
C ASP A 496 -9.47 17.76 19.43
N ARG A 497 -9.20 18.15 20.69
CA ARG A 497 -7.99 17.80 21.45
C ARG A 497 -8.30 17.26 22.84
N ILE A 498 -7.50 16.31 23.31
CA ILE A 498 -7.49 15.83 24.70
C ILE A 498 -6.09 15.90 25.30
N LEU A 499 -5.98 16.46 26.51
CA LEU A 499 -4.74 16.52 27.28
C LEU A 499 -4.66 15.33 28.24
N THR A 500 -3.51 14.68 28.27
CA THR A 500 -3.32 13.43 29.01
C THR A 500 -2.07 13.44 29.88
N ASP A 501 -2.15 12.81 31.05
CA ASP A 501 -1.00 12.47 31.90
C ASP A 501 -0.60 11.00 31.72
N LYS A 502 0.68 10.65 31.92
CA LYS A 502 1.10 9.24 32.00
C LYS A 502 0.38 8.54 33.18
N GLY A 503 -0.23 7.40 32.91
CA GLY A 503 -0.95 6.59 33.91
C GLY A 503 -0.54 5.12 33.92
N LYS A 504 -0.96 4.37 34.94
CA LYS A 504 -0.87 2.89 34.97
C LYS A 504 -2.19 2.31 34.47
N GLY A 505 -2.12 1.50 33.40
CA GLY A 505 -3.31 0.91 32.80
C GLY A 505 -4.16 1.92 32.02
N GLY A 506 -5.14 1.39 31.29
CA GLY A 506 -6.06 2.13 30.43
C GLY A 506 -6.88 1.18 29.58
N GLU A 507 -8.15 1.50 29.32
CA GLU A 507 -8.89 0.85 28.24
C GLU A 507 -8.18 1.15 26.91
N GLY A 508 -8.16 0.15 26.02
CA GLY A 508 -7.55 0.30 24.70
C GLY A 508 -8.18 1.47 23.96
N ALA A 509 -7.36 2.39 23.43
CA ALA A 509 -7.87 3.52 22.66
C ALA A 509 -8.77 3.03 21.53
N GLN A 510 -9.91 3.71 21.34
CA GLN A 510 -10.73 3.48 20.17
C GLN A 510 -10.08 4.13 18.96
N TYR A 511 -9.59 3.28 18.06
CA TYR A 511 -9.02 3.71 16.81
C TYR A 511 -10.06 3.61 15.70
N GLU A 512 -9.93 4.46 14.69
CA GLU A 512 -10.64 4.29 13.44
C GLU A 512 -10.27 2.93 12.82
N THR A 513 -11.23 2.01 12.80
CA THR A 513 -11.08 0.68 12.22
C THR A 513 -11.21 0.77 10.72
N LYS A 514 -10.09 0.63 10.00
CA LYS A 514 -10.15 0.14 8.62
C LYS A 514 -10.69 -1.29 8.67
N GLY A 515 -11.65 -1.62 7.80
CA GLY A 515 -12.22 -2.98 7.74
C GLY A 515 -11.15 -4.05 7.60
N SER A 516 -11.50 -5.31 7.90
CA SER A 516 -10.59 -6.44 7.69
C SER A 516 -10.03 -6.44 6.27
N PRO A 517 -8.73 -6.72 6.08
CA PRO A 517 -8.15 -6.77 4.75
C PRO A 517 -8.90 -7.74 3.86
N LEU A 518 -9.16 -7.34 2.62
CA LEU A 518 -9.82 -8.20 1.66
C LEU A 518 -8.92 -9.36 1.27
N THR A 519 -9.53 -10.53 1.12
CA THR A 519 -8.91 -11.70 0.53
C THR A 519 -9.25 -11.69 -0.95
N SER A 520 -8.23 -11.76 -1.81
CA SER A 520 -8.38 -11.87 -3.27
C SER A 520 -9.11 -13.14 -3.65
N PHE A 521 -9.68 -13.17 -4.85
CA PHE A 521 -10.22 -14.38 -5.45
C PHE A 521 -9.14 -15.45 -5.56
N ALA A 522 -7.94 -15.10 -6.04
CA ALA A 522 -6.83 -16.04 -6.17
C ALA A 522 -6.41 -16.67 -4.82
N LEU A 523 -6.29 -15.87 -3.75
CA LEU A 523 -6.00 -16.41 -2.42
C LEU A 523 -7.17 -17.23 -1.86
N GLY A 524 -8.40 -16.82 -2.13
CA GLY A 524 -9.59 -17.61 -1.77
C GLY A 524 -9.58 -18.99 -2.41
N ARG A 525 -9.24 -19.09 -3.71
CA ARG A 525 -9.15 -20.35 -4.44
C ARG A 525 -8.04 -21.24 -3.91
N ALA A 526 -6.84 -20.68 -3.68
CA ALA A 526 -5.75 -21.43 -3.08
C ALA A 526 -6.09 -21.97 -1.67
N LEU A 527 -6.89 -21.22 -0.89
CA LEU A 527 -7.39 -21.70 0.40
C LEU A 527 -8.39 -22.84 0.22
N ALA A 528 -9.35 -22.73 -0.70
CA ALA A 528 -10.30 -23.80 -0.99
C ALA A 528 -9.63 -25.07 -1.53
N GLU A 529 -8.63 -24.94 -2.41
CA GLU A 529 -7.83 -26.05 -2.93
C GLU A 529 -7.04 -26.74 -1.82
N GLY A 530 -6.47 -25.96 -0.89
CA GLY A 530 -5.82 -26.53 0.30
C GLY A 530 -6.76 -27.30 1.23
N LEU A 531 -8.09 -27.13 1.08
CA LEU A 531 -9.12 -27.90 1.77
C LEU A 531 -9.67 -29.06 0.91
N GLY A 532 -9.07 -29.30 -0.26
CA GLY A 532 -9.42 -30.40 -1.16
C GLY A 532 -10.41 -30.05 -2.26
N ALA A 533 -10.81 -28.77 -2.43
CA ALA A 533 -11.66 -28.37 -3.55
C ALA A 533 -10.89 -28.47 -4.88
N GLY A 534 -11.50 -29.05 -5.92
CA GLY A 534 -10.96 -28.98 -7.28
C GLY A 534 -11.02 -27.54 -7.86
N PRO A 535 -10.36 -27.29 -9.01
CA PRO A 535 -10.24 -25.95 -9.59
C PRO A 535 -11.57 -25.26 -9.88
N LYS A 536 -12.63 -26.02 -10.19
CA LYS A 536 -14.00 -25.54 -10.45
C LYS A 536 -15.03 -26.12 -9.47
N GLU A 537 -14.59 -26.57 -8.30
CA GLU A 537 -15.48 -27.18 -7.31
C GLU A 537 -15.71 -26.23 -6.12
N LEU A 538 -16.92 -26.33 -5.56
CA LEU A 538 -17.26 -25.83 -4.22
C LEU A 538 -17.62 -27.03 -3.34
N LEU A 539 -17.15 -27.02 -2.09
CA LEU A 539 -17.41 -28.11 -1.16
C LEU A 539 -18.59 -27.78 -0.26
N GLN A 540 -19.46 -28.76 -0.01
CA GLN A 540 -20.51 -28.67 1.00
C GLN A 540 -20.14 -29.53 2.19
N VAL A 541 -19.87 -28.92 3.34
CA VAL A 541 -19.39 -29.64 4.52
C VAL A 541 -20.28 -29.37 5.72
N GLN A 542 -20.66 -30.43 6.43
CA GLN A 542 -21.41 -30.29 7.67
C GLN A 542 -20.49 -29.86 8.81
N GLN A 543 -20.81 -28.73 9.44
CA GLN A 543 -20.04 -28.17 10.55
C GLN A 543 -20.98 -27.47 11.54
N ASP A 544 -20.85 -27.79 12.84
CA ASP A 544 -21.62 -27.17 13.94
C ASP A 544 -23.14 -27.17 13.73
N GLY A 545 -23.67 -28.23 13.10
CA GLY A 545 -25.10 -28.36 12.82
C GLY A 545 -25.62 -27.55 11.62
N ALA A 546 -24.74 -26.87 10.88
CA ALA A 546 -25.05 -26.18 9.63
C ALA A 546 -24.24 -26.75 8.45
N ILE A 547 -24.61 -26.39 7.23
CA ILE A 547 -23.79 -26.67 6.04
C ILE A 547 -22.90 -25.47 5.77
N ARG A 548 -21.61 -25.71 5.53
CA ARG A 548 -20.64 -24.73 5.06
C ARG A 548 -20.36 -24.99 3.59
N LEU A 549 -20.75 -24.03 2.74
CA LEU A 549 -20.36 -24.01 1.34
C LEU A 549 -18.99 -23.33 1.21
N VAL A 550 -17.94 -24.12 1.04
CA VAL A 550 -16.57 -23.66 0.78
C VAL A 550 -16.46 -23.22 -0.67
N HIS A 551 -16.48 -21.91 -0.90
CA HIS A 551 -16.52 -21.29 -2.22
C HIS A 551 -15.17 -20.76 -2.69
N GLY A 552 -14.31 -20.29 -1.78
CA GLY A 552 -12.97 -19.77 -2.13
C GLY A 552 -12.99 -18.54 -3.06
N LEU A 553 -14.05 -17.75 -3.09
CA LEU A 553 -14.22 -16.64 -4.04
C LEU A 553 -13.58 -15.32 -3.56
N GLY A 554 -12.85 -15.36 -2.44
CA GLY A 554 -12.38 -14.16 -1.77
C GLY A 554 -13.52 -13.38 -1.10
N THR A 555 -13.19 -12.21 -0.57
CA THR A 555 -14.15 -11.43 0.25
C THR A 555 -15.29 -10.84 -0.57
N LEU A 556 -14.99 -10.30 -1.77
CA LEU A 556 -16.01 -9.71 -2.64
C LEU A 556 -16.91 -10.78 -3.28
N GLY A 557 -16.32 -11.87 -3.75
CA GLY A 557 -17.10 -12.98 -4.30
C GLY A 557 -17.94 -13.70 -3.24
N GLY A 558 -17.46 -13.82 -2.00
CA GLY A 558 -18.27 -14.32 -0.90
C GLY A 558 -19.46 -13.41 -0.57
N LEU A 559 -19.27 -12.09 -0.62
CA LEU A 559 -20.35 -11.13 -0.46
C LEU A 559 -21.39 -11.24 -1.60
N PHE A 560 -20.92 -11.37 -2.84
CA PHE A 560 -21.79 -11.51 -4.01
C PHE A 560 -22.59 -12.82 -3.98
N LEU A 561 -21.91 -13.95 -3.75
CA LEU A 561 -22.56 -15.26 -3.62
C LEU A 561 -23.58 -15.27 -2.46
N SER A 562 -23.26 -14.65 -1.33
CA SER A 562 -24.20 -14.55 -0.21
C SER A 562 -25.45 -13.78 -0.58
N ALA A 563 -25.33 -12.70 -1.36
CA ALA A 563 -26.49 -11.95 -1.85
C ALA A 563 -27.35 -12.81 -2.80
N LEU A 564 -26.72 -13.47 -3.77
CA LEU A 564 -27.42 -14.36 -4.71
C LEU A 564 -28.17 -15.49 -4.00
N LEU A 565 -27.55 -16.13 -3.00
CA LEU A 565 -28.19 -17.22 -2.24
C LEU A 565 -29.37 -16.73 -1.39
N VAL A 566 -29.33 -15.49 -0.90
CA VAL A 566 -30.45 -14.89 -0.17
C VAL A 566 -31.60 -14.58 -1.12
N ASP A 567 -31.31 -14.03 -2.30
CA ASP A 567 -32.32 -13.69 -3.31
C ASP A 567 -33.06 -14.95 -3.82
N GLU A 568 -32.37 -16.09 -3.89
CA GLU A 568 -32.95 -17.40 -4.23
C GLU A 568 -33.64 -18.13 -3.04
N GLY A 569 -33.67 -17.52 -1.85
CA GLY A 569 -34.23 -18.13 -0.65
C GLY A 569 -33.45 -19.36 -0.14
N MET A 570 -32.18 -19.51 -0.55
CA MET A 570 -31.31 -20.61 -0.15
C MET A 570 -30.56 -20.33 1.16
N ALA A 571 -30.44 -19.07 1.56
CA ALA A 571 -29.80 -18.63 2.80
C ALA A 571 -30.66 -17.63 3.58
N THR A 572 -30.53 -17.59 4.91
CA THR A 572 -31.25 -16.65 5.78
C THR A 572 -30.35 -15.50 6.21
N GLY A 573 -30.68 -14.29 5.74
CA GLY A 573 -29.93 -13.07 6.02
C GLY A 573 -28.59 -13.01 5.29
N SER A 574 -28.08 -11.79 5.08
CA SER A 574 -26.71 -11.63 4.60
C SER A 574 -25.75 -11.95 5.74
N GLY A 575 -25.31 -13.21 5.83
CA GLY A 575 -24.21 -13.59 6.72
C GLY A 575 -23.02 -12.64 6.55
N LYS A 576 -22.17 -12.50 7.59
CA LYS A 576 -20.95 -11.70 7.44
C LYS A 576 -20.13 -12.27 6.28
N PRO A 577 -19.66 -11.44 5.34
CA PRO A 577 -18.89 -11.92 4.21
C PRO A 577 -17.66 -12.64 4.74
N THR A 578 -17.57 -13.95 4.49
CA THR A 578 -16.33 -14.68 4.72
C THR A 578 -15.61 -14.87 3.39
N PRO A 579 -14.27 -14.91 3.40
CA PRO A 579 -13.50 -15.02 2.17
C PRO A 579 -13.50 -16.42 1.54
N VAL A 580 -13.91 -17.44 2.31
CA VAL A 580 -13.71 -18.85 1.94
C VAL A 580 -15.00 -19.65 1.97
N SER A 581 -15.91 -19.38 2.93
CA SER A 581 -17.15 -20.15 3.07
C SER A 581 -18.39 -19.30 3.37
N VAL A 582 -19.57 -19.84 3.06
CA VAL A 582 -20.86 -19.28 3.52
C VAL A 582 -21.64 -20.37 4.25
N ALA A 583 -22.31 -20.00 5.33
CA ALA A 583 -23.17 -20.93 6.07
C ALA A 583 -24.55 -21.01 5.41
N LEU A 584 -25.04 -22.24 5.26
CA LEU A 584 -26.31 -22.59 4.67
C LEU A 584 -27.15 -23.38 5.69
N PRO A 585 -28.47 -23.20 5.70
CA PRO A 585 -29.36 -23.97 6.56
C PRO A 585 -29.47 -25.44 6.16
N ARG A 586 -29.18 -25.77 4.89
CA ARG A 586 -29.23 -27.11 4.31
C ARG A 586 -28.33 -27.20 3.06
N PRO A 587 -27.99 -28.41 2.58
CA PRO A 587 -27.28 -28.55 1.31
C PRO A 587 -28.09 -27.98 0.15
N ILE A 588 -27.40 -27.46 -0.86
CA ILE A 588 -27.98 -27.01 -2.13
C ILE A 588 -27.64 -28.00 -3.24
N GLU A 589 -28.53 -28.12 -4.22
CA GLU A 589 -28.37 -29.03 -5.36
C GLU A 589 -27.79 -28.34 -6.60
N TYR A 590 -27.90 -27.02 -6.67
CA TYR A 590 -27.44 -26.21 -7.78
C TYR A 590 -26.96 -24.83 -7.31
N LEU A 591 -26.10 -24.20 -8.11
CA LEU A 591 -25.68 -22.82 -7.91
C LEU A 591 -26.61 -21.87 -8.69
N PRO A 592 -26.98 -20.70 -8.14
CA PRO A 592 -27.73 -19.69 -8.88
C PRO A 592 -26.97 -19.25 -10.13
N LEU A 593 -27.65 -19.21 -11.28
CA LEU A 593 -27.07 -18.65 -12.51
C LEU A 593 -26.77 -17.16 -12.32
N VAL A 594 -25.58 -16.74 -12.75
CA VAL A 594 -25.16 -15.35 -12.72
C VAL A 594 -25.31 -14.73 -14.11
N THR A 595 -26.17 -13.72 -14.21
CA THR A 595 -26.39 -12.94 -15.42
C THR A 595 -25.89 -11.49 -15.25
N PRO A 596 -25.66 -10.75 -16.34
CA PRO A 596 -25.30 -9.32 -16.27
C PRO A 596 -26.29 -8.49 -15.44
N GLU A 597 -27.58 -8.79 -15.52
CA GLU A 597 -28.63 -8.10 -14.77
C GLU A 597 -28.44 -8.30 -13.26
N ARG A 598 -28.14 -9.54 -12.83
CA ARG A 598 -27.89 -9.84 -11.41
C ARG A 598 -26.62 -9.16 -10.88
N MET A 599 -25.58 -9.05 -11.70
CA MET A 599 -24.38 -8.29 -11.33
C MET A 599 -24.72 -6.81 -11.17
N ALA A 600 -25.46 -6.22 -12.10
CA ALA A 600 -25.90 -4.84 -12.04
C ALA A 600 -26.78 -4.56 -10.80
N ASP A 601 -27.72 -5.46 -10.48
CA ASP A 601 -28.59 -5.33 -9.30
C ASP A 601 -27.80 -5.41 -7.99
N PHE A 602 -26.79 -6.29 -7.94
CA PHE A 602 -25.90 -6.37 -6.79
C PHE A 602 -25.10 -5.07 -6.59
N LEU A 603 -24.53 -4.51 -7.66
CA LEU A 603 -23.79 -3.25 -7.60
C LEU A 603 -24.69 -2.10 -7.12
N LYS A 604 -25.94 -2.02 -7.61
CA LYS A 604 -26.92 -1.00 -7.23
C LYS A 604 -27.39 -1.12 -5.79
N SER A 605 -27.42 -2.34 -5.27
CA SER A 605 -27.83 -2.61 -3.88
C SER A 605 -26.80 -2.20 -2.84
N TYR A 606 -25.50 -2.14 -3.21
CA TYR A 606 -24.41 -1.91 -2.25
C TYR A 606 -23.33 -0.88 -2.69
N PRO A 607 -23.67 0.23 -3.36
CA PRO A 607 -22.69 1.07 -4.06
C PRO A 607 -21.63 1.65 -3.13
N ALA A 608 -22.03 2.27 -2.02
CA ALA A 608 -21.09 2.89 -1.07
C ALA A 608 -20.23 1.85 -0.33
N LYS A 609 -20.81 0.68 0.00
CA LYS A 609 -20.10 -0.40 0.68
C LYS A 609 -19.04 -1.00 -0.24
N LEU A 610 -19.40 -1.30 -1.48
CA LEU A 610 -18.50 -1.85 -2.49
C LEU A 610 -17.41 -0.84 -2.87
N ALA A 611 -17.76 0.43 -3.11
CA ALA A 611 -16.78 1.47 -3.41
C ALA A 611 -15.71 1.59 -2.31
N ARG A 612 -16.12 1.50 -1.04
CA ARG A 612 -15.19 1.50 0.11
C ARG A 612 -14.32 0.23 0.15
N LEU A 613 -14.90 -0.95 -0.08
CA LEU A 613 -14.15 -2.22 -0.06
C LEU A 613 -13.13 -2.26 -1.22
N CYS A 614 -13.54 -1.86 -2.42
CA CYS A 614 -12.72 -1.80 -3.63
C CYS A 614 -11.67 -0.68 -3.60
N GLY A 615 -11.77 0.24 -2.63
CA GLY A 615 -10.86 1.38 -2.51
C GLY A 615 -10.95 2.30 -3.73
N MET A 616 -12.17 2.65 -4.16
CA MET A 616 -12.40 3.46 -5.37
C MET A 616 -11.93 4.92 -5.23
N GLY A 617 -11.64 5.34 -4.00
CA GLY A 617 -11.16 6.68 -3.68
C GLY A 617 -12.30 7.70 -3.55
N PRO A 618 -11.99 8.92 -3.08
CA PRO A 618 -13.00 9.90 -2.68
C PRO A 618 -13.73 10.56 -3.85
N TYR A 619 -13.23 10.41 -5.08
CA TYR A 619 -13.79 11.05 -6.27
C TYR A 619 -14.71 10.14 -7.10
N HIS A 620 -14.78 8.85 -6.78
CA HIS A 620 -15.58 7.87 -7.55
C HIS A 620 -17.07 8.21 -7.60
N GLY A 621 -17.62 8.77 -6.52
CA GLY A 621 -19.03 9.17 -6.44
C GLY A 621 -19.43 10.34 -7.37
N ILE A 622 -18.46 11.00 -8.01
CA ILE A 622 -18.67 12.15 -8.91
C ILE A 622 -18.66 11.71 -10.38
N LEU A 623 -18.27 10.47 -10.67
CA LEU A 623 -18.31 9.94 -12.03
C LEU A 623 -19.77 9.84 -12.54
N PRO A 624 -19.97 9.92 -13.87
CA PRO A 624 -21.21 9.46 -14.49
C PRO A 624 -21.60 8.06 -14.01
N GLU A 625 -22.91 7.80 -13.84
CA GLU A 625 -23.40 6.57 -13.22
C GLU A 625 -22.90 5.30 -13.93
N GLU A 626 -22.99 5.25 -15.26
CA GLU A 626 -22.54 4.12 -16.07
C GLU A 626 -21.07 3.77 -15.81
N MET A 627 -20.18 4.76 -15.92
CA MET A 627 -18.75 4.60 -15.65
C MET A 627 -18.46 4.23 -14.20
N ARG A 628 -19.25 4.76 -13.25
CA ARG A 628 -19.12 4.43 -11.83
C ARG A 628 -19.36 2.94 -11.59
N MET A 629 -20.36 2.38 -12.27
CA MET A 629 -20.75 0.97 -12.14
C MET A 629 -19.76 0.06 -12.85
N GLU A 630 -19.38 0.39 -14.09
CA GLU A 630 -18.38 -0.37 -14.87
C GLU A 630 -17.03 -0.47 -14.15
N SER A 631 -16.50 0.66 -13.69
CA SER A 631 -15.25 0.71 -12.92
C SER A 631 -15.35 -0.06 -11.60
N LEU A 632 -16.52 -0.09 -10.96
CA LEU A 632 -16.74 -0.85 -9.73
C LEU A 632 -16.83 -2.37 -10.00
N GLU A 633 -17.49 -2.76 -11.09
CA GLU A 633 -17.61 -4.14 -11.55
C GLU A 633 -16.23 -4.75 -11.87
N GLU A 634 -15.43 -4.02 -12.66
CA GLU A 634 -14.07 -4.41 -13.05
C GLU A 634 -13.19 -4.61 -11.82
N VAL A 635 -13.15 -3.61 -10.92
CA VAL A 635 -12.33 -3.67 -9.71
C VAL A 635 -12.80 -4.76 -8.74
N ALA A 636 -14.11 -5.00 -8.66
CA ALA A 636 -14.65 -6.09 -7.85
C ALA A 636 -14.41 -7.47 -8.46
N GLY A 637 -14.06 -7.53 -9.76
CA GLY A 637 -13.84 -8.76 -10.50
C GLY A 637 -15.11 -9.60 -10.64
N LEU A 638 -16.28 -8.95 -10.76
CA LEU A 638 -17.57 -9.67 -10.79
C LEU A 638 -17.69 -10.58 -12.00
N GLN A 639 -17.23 -10.16 -13.18
CA GLN A 639 -17.23 -11.03 -14.36
C GLN A 639 -16.45 -12.33 -14.12
N ARG A 640 -15.25 -12.26 -13.54
CA ARG A 640 -14.46 -13.44 -13.19
C ARG A 640 -15.18 -14.35 -12.19
N ILE A 641 -15.89 -13.76 -11.22
CA ILE A 641 -16.67 -14.51 -10.23
C ILE A 641 -17.88 -15.18 -10.90
N ALA A 642 -18.56 -14.48 -11.83
CA ALA A 642 -19.67 -15.00 -12.60
C ALA A 642 -19.25 -16.18 -13.48
N ASP A 643 -18.14 -16.04 -14.23
CA ASP A 643 -17.59 -17.10 -15.07
C ASP A 643 -17.26 -18.36 -14.26
N PHE A 644 -16.72 -18.17 -13.05
CA PHE A 644 -16.47 -19.26 -12.13
C PHE A 644 -17.78 -19.91 -11.67
N LEU A 645 -18.71 -19.14 -11.10
CA LEU A 645 -19.96 -19.66 -10.53
C LEU A 645 -20.81 -20.39 -11.57
N ASN A 646 -20.89 -19.87 -12.80
CA ASN A 646 -21.65 -20.46 -13.89
C ASN A 646 -21.07 -21.78 -14.42
N THR A 647 -19.81 -22.09 -14.10
CA THR A 647 -19.15 -23.34 -14.53
C THR A 647 -18.75 -24.24 -13.38
N ALA A 648 -19.05 -23.85 -12.15
CA ALA A 648 -18.63 -24.58 -10.96
C ALA A 648 -19.61 -25.71 -10.61
N THR A 649 -19.07 -26.76 -9.99
CA THR A 649 -19.82 -27.91 -9.49
C THR A 649 -19.80 -27.98 -7.97
N LEU A 650 -20.83 -28.61 -7.40
CA LEU A 650 -20.95 -28.86 -5.96
C LEU A 650 -20.44 -30.27 -5.66
N ARG A 651 -19.67 -30.43 -4.58
CA ARG A 651 -19.19 -31.72 -4.10
C ARG A 651 -19.35 -31.84 -2.59
N GLU A 652 -19.93 -32.94 -2.13
CA GLU A 652 -19.88 -33.35 -0.73
C GLU A 652 -18.63 -34.22 -0.54
N PRO A 653 -17.66 -33.84 0.31
CA PRO A 653 -16.51 -34.70 0.58
C PRO A 653 -16.94 -35.93 1.37
N ASP A 654 -16.38 -37.09 1.03
CA ASP A 654 -16.57 -38.31 1.83
C ASP A 654 -16.11 -38.06 3.27
N PHE A 655 -16.94 -38.44 4.24
CA PHE A 655 -16.90 -38.10 5.68
C PHE A 655 -15.58 -38.43 6.46
N ALA A 656 -14.50 -38.83 5.79
CA ALA A 656 -13.19 -39.09 6.40
C ALA A 656 -12.29 -37.85 6.51
N ASP A 657 -12.52 -36.80 5.70
CA ASP A 657 -11.74 -35.56 5.74
C ASP A 657 -12.53 -34.45 6.44
N ALA A 658 -12.56 -34.49 7.78
CA ALA A 658 -13.07 -33.37 8.55
C ALA A 658 -12.27 -32.10 8.19
N LEU A 659 -12.94 -31.12 7.57
CA LEU A 659 -12.36 -29.78 7.41
C LEU A 659 -11.84 -29.33 8.79
N PRO A 660 -10.71 -28.61 8.86
CA PRO A 660 -10.26 -28.07 10.12
C PRO A 660 -11.42 -27.24 10.70
N PRO A 661 -11.81 -27.45 11.97
CA PRO A 661 -13.05 -26.91 12.56
C PRO A 661 -13.11 -25.37 12.67
N ALA A 662 -12.18 -24.65 12.03
CA ALA A 662 -12.00 -23.20 12.10
C ALA A 662 -11.80 -22.51 10.73
N VAL A 663 -12.08 -23.17 9.59
CA VAL A 663 -11.91 -22.55 8.26
C VAL A 663 -13.15 -21.77 7.78
#